data_AF-A0AAD2HEM9-F1
#
_entry.id   AF-A0AAD2HEM9-F1
#
_cell.length_a   1.000
_cell.length_b   1.000
_cell.length_c   1.000
_cell.angle_alpha   90.00
_cell.angle_beta   90.00
_cell.angle_gamma   90.00
#
_symmetry.space_group_name_H-M   'P 1'
#
loop_
_entity.id
_entity.type
_entity.pdbx_description
1 polymer ?
#
loop_
_entity_poly.entity_id
_entity_poly.type
_entity_poly.pdbx_seq_one_letter_code
_entity_poly.pdbx_strand_id
1 'polypeptide(L)'
;LVVLCSRPRTMSHPVLWPVLFFYPIGNRSPVCLTENIAPEEPVDALLLACGDARNILYTVYADPPTKRSRLDFTCCDIEPGVLARNVILLSMIVDEYDASHIWNIFYHFRLNSQDFDLLISHCKQLFDLTRDVKSWQHSRYAPFLVFSSLHTLAEVNRYLGNYIAAESQTRADHDRLLSSFQSGFRARHRPGERMAGASVSCGPFAGMAAGLFSDHVHHYWKTGILSRSAIDIDQARFVNPTFCHSISAAPRLMGDRCTLHHLSYPLHSFHLADSFVESEQQLVRVAQSQFAGWCRAFQACDRDKVTVRFMAGDALAFCHTLLEGSTANYAVNGWKSVTMKLDSGDAAFPTVFDVIDTSNVSDHVGLLNLLVAAAPLLRRKSFARLNTELVCLSRDGGNNLPSLLCSDVPTASLLLGLYPSPVDAALAAQSTTLLVEEPVQYVWRITWKPAGCGMVPQFPDANALAAVLFQIYKQMFGDEADLTRSEVHYHRPSFAALLRLAKSRVRADWDAVFGSIFDRLQSDRTLLMGSNNYQELCCQLHLHGIYTVDILRDPLPARDYKRIFKDWREVPPVVCVTLVVPRQNIRHLEERSAGQQLGTPRLQLEIRGASFHNIFSAIQLAFGRVQAQGSGEDRTITIDEDGRGWNGSSSLIVWAILPAFNLVHGETPTRVSLDLHSTPETAIWAGFSGLALFSAVVTGQSLYVTQNRPNQNGPLPLGTVAASYEGSSSVSCNVSDTQIRSMALRWSPNDTIALADAEVQHAQHSSRSVLVTIDDSVSHELEYPYPIDAARLKARIARKSGWIEVRSNTGCRHLISSSSAG
;
A
#
# COMPACT_ATOMS: atom_id res chain seq x y z
N LEU A 1 -20.08 26.45 17.03
CA LEU A 1 -20.19 25.39 16.01
C LEU A 1 -19.38 25.80 14.80
N VAL A 2 -18.12 25.41 14.73
CA VAL A 2 -17.26 25.63 13.54
C VAL A 2 -17.54 24.46 12.60
N VAL A 3 -18.12 24.74 11.43
CA VAL A 3 -18.26 23.74 10.36
C VAL A 3 -16.85 23.37 9.90
N LEU A 4 -16.38 22.19 10.30
CA LEU A 4 -15.10 21.64 9.87
C LEU A 4 -15.20 21.33 8.37
N CYS A 5 -14.67 22.21 7.52
CA CYS A 5 -14.57 21.99 6.08
C CYS A 5 -13.73 20.73 5.80
N SER A 6 -14.34 19.75 5.13
CA SER A 6 -13.79 18.43 4.80
C SER A 6 -12.78 18.49 3.65
N ARG A 7 -11.65 17.76 3.74
CA ARG A 7 -10.46 17.84 2.85
C ARG A 7 -10.27 16.65 1.91
N PRO A 8 -11.00 16.53 0.78
CA PRO A 8 -10.97 15.33 -0.02
C PRO A 8 -9.74 15.23 -0.91
N ARG A 9 -9.09 14.05 -0.91
CA ARG A 9 -7.90 13.76 -1.73
C ARG A 9 -8.00 12.45 -2.50
N THR A 10 -7.30 12.39 -3.62
CA THR A 10 -7.29 11.21 -4.53
C THR A 10 -6.26 10.20 -4.07
N MET A 11 -6.45 8.92 -4.39
CA MET A 11 -5.51 7.86 -4.02
C MET A 11 -4.15 8.05 -4.70
N SER A 12 -3.07 7.68 -4.01
CA SER A 12 -1.69 7.92 -4.45
C SER A 12 -1.11 6.84 -5.39
N HIS A 13 -1.95 5.92 -5.88
CA HIS A 13 -1.62 4.95 -6.93
C HIS A 13 -2.59 5.09 -8.12
N PRO A 14 -2.16 4.86 -9.37
CA PRO A 14 -3.05 4.84 -10.52
C PRO A 14 -4.18 3.81 -10.38
N VAL A 15 -5.35 4.11 -10.95
CA VAL A 15 -6.44 3.12 -10.96
C VAL A 15 -6.20 2.10 -12.05
N LEU A 16 -6.09 0.83 -11.65
CA LEU A 16 -5.92 -0.31 -12.53
C LEU A 16 -7.26 -0.99 -12.80
N TRP A 17 -7.37 -1.59 -13.98
CA TRP A 17 -8.45 -2.52 -14.30
C TRP A 17 -8.38 -3.76 -13.37
N PRO A 18 -9.47 -4.20 -12.72
CA PRO A 18 -9.38 -5.06 -11.54
C PRO A 18 -9.40 -6.55 -11.89
N VAL A 19 -8.26 -7.06 -12.33
CA VAL A 19 -8.00 -8.50 -12.46
C VAL A 19 -7.04 -8.91 -11.34
N LEU A 20 -7.57 -9.04 -10.11
CA LEU A 20 -6.77 -9.40 -8.93
C LEU A 20 -7.01 -10.84 -8.50
N PHE A 21 -5.96 -11.52 -8.06
CA PHE A 21 -6.05 -12.81 -7.40
C PHE A 21 -6.59 -12.68 -5.99
N PHE A 22 -7.30 -13.72 -5.54
CA PHE A 22 -7.74 -13.87 -4.16
C PHE A 22 -6.71 -14.69 -3.37
N TYR A 23 -6.24 -14.15 -2.25
CA TYR A 23 -5.27 -14.77 -1.33
C TYR A 23 -5.94 -15.12 0.02
N PRO A 24 -6.79 -16.15 0.09
CA PRO A 24 -7.51 -16.53 1.31
C PRO A 24 -6.65 -17.20 2.38
N ILE A 25 -5.48 -17.68 1.98
CA ILE A 25 -4.47 -18.29 2.83
C ILE A 25 -3.18 -17.55 2.50
N GLY A 26 -2.43 -17.19 3.52
CA GLY A 26 -1.16 -16.54 3.29
C GLY A 26 -0.14 -17.53 2.68
N ASN A 27 0.79 -16.98 1.91
CA ASN A 27 1.78 -17.70 1.11
C ASN A 27 3.20 -17.73 1.73
N ARG A 28 3.36 -17.40 3.02
CA ARG A 28 4.67 -17.32 3.71
C ARG A 28 4.62 -17.80 5.16
N SER A 29 5.74 -18.20 5.76
CA SER A 29 5.74 -18.47 7.20
C SER A 29 5.38 -17.20 7.99
N PRO A 30 4.73 -17.32 9.16
CA PRO A 30 4.35 -16.15 9.94
C PRO A 30 5.58 -15.43 10.49
N VAL A 31 5.42 -14.15 10.82
CA VAL A 31 6.45 -13.35 11.50
C VAL A 31 5.97 -12.94 12.88
N CYS A 32 6.89 -12.87 13.84
CA CYS A 32 6.60 -12.33 15.17
C CYS A 32 6.66 -10.80 15.12
N LEU A 33 5.50 -10.15 15.25
CA LEU A 33 5.39 -8.70 15.10
C LEU A 33 6.08 -7.96 16.26
N THR A 34 6.18 -8.57 17.44
CA THR A 34 6.84 -8.00 18.63
C THR A 34 8.34 -8.25 18.72
N GLU A 35 8.93 -8.91 17.73
CA GLU A 35 10.36 -9.21 17.71
C GLU A 35 11.20 -7.93 17.91
N ASN A 36 12.18 -7.99 18.82
CA ASN A 36 13.04 -6.89 19.25
C ASN A 36 12.34 -5.78 20.06
N ILE A 37 11.12 -6.02 20.55
CA ILE A 37 10.42 -5.11 21.47
C ILE A 37 10.36 -5.76 22.86
N ALA A 38 10.81 -5.02 23.88
CA ALA A 38 10.76 -5.49 25.26
C ALA A 38 9.32 -5.87 25.69
N PRO A 39 9.10 -6.96 26.46
CA PRO A 39 7.76 -7.40 26.87
C PRO A 39 6.94 -6.34 27.62
N GLU A 40 7.61 -5.43 28.33
CA GLU A 40 6.97 -4.37 29.11
C GLU A 40 6.31 -3.30 28.22
N GLU A 41 6.82 -3.10 27.00
CA GLU A 41 6.32 -2.09 26.07
C GLU A 41 5.01 -2.55 25.41
N PRO A 42 3.96 -1.70 25.39
CA PRO A 42 2.78 -1.97 24.59
C PRO A 42 3.12 -1.86 23.11
N VAL A 43 2.46 -2.66 22.27
CA VAL A 43 2.72 -2.69 20.83
C VAL A 43 1.45 -2.34 20.07
N ASP A 44 1.54 -1.26 19.30
CA ASP A 44 0.57 -0.92 18.26
C ASP A 44 1.17 -1.33 16.90
N ALA A 45 0.58 -2.32 16.24
CA ALA A 45 1.05 -2.88 14.97
C ALA A 45 0.06 -2.61 13.83
N LEU A 46 0.53 -2.05 12.73
CA LEU A 46 -0.24 -1.84 11.50
C LEU A 46 0.14 -2.89 10.45
N LEU A 47 -0.85 -3.64 9.97
CA LEU A 47 -0.71 -4.65 8.93
C LEU A 47 -1.40 -4.18 7.66
N LEU A 48 -0.62 -3.76 6.66
CA LEU A 48 -1.12 -3.33 5.34
C LEU A 48 -1.11 -4.52 4.39
N ALA A 49 -2.27 -4.87 3.84
CA ALA A 49 -2.59 -6.19 3.28
C ALA A 49 -2.30 -7.28 4.31
N CYS A 50 -3.08 -7.27 5.39
CA CYS A 50 -2.87 -8.15 6.53
C CYS A 50 -2.90 -9.64 6.15
N GLY A 51 -3.58 -10.02 5.07
CA GLY A 51 -3.76 -11.43 4.72
C GLY A 51 -4.49 -12.18 5.82
N ASP A 52 -4.22 -13.48 5.95
CA ASP A 52 -4.78 -14.29 7.03
C ASP A 52 -4.20 -13.93 8.41
N ALA A 53 -4.92 -14.33 9.48
CA ALA A 53 -4.56 -13.99 10.85
C ALA A 53 -3.30 -14.71 11.39
N ARG A 54 -2.49 -15.39 10.56
CA ARG A 54 -1.35 -16.19 11.02
C ARG A 54 -0.30 -15.38 11.77
N ASN A 55 -0.01 -14.14 11.33
CA ASN A 55 1.00 -13.29 11.97
C ASN A 55 0.52 -12.87 13.37
N ILE A 56 -0.78 -12.63 13.53
CA ILE A 56 -1.42 -12.30 14.81
C ILE A 56 -1.36 -13.50 15.74
N LEU A 57 -1.85 -14.66 15.28
CA LEU A 57 -1.89 -15.89 16.06
C LEU A 57 -0.48 -16.35 16.49
N TYR A 58 0.49 -16.30 15.57
CA TYR A 58 1.87 -16.64 15.86
C TYR A 58 2.53 -15.65 16.82
N THR A 59 2.29 -14.34 16.67
CA THR A 59 2.82 -13.33 17.60
C THR A 59 2.29 -13.57 19.01
N VAL A 60 0.98 -13.80 19.15
CA VAL A 60 0.34 -14.09 20.44
C VAL A 60 0.87 -15.40 21.05
N TYR A 61 1.18 -16.40 20.23
CA TYR A 61 1.79 -17.64 20.70
C TYR A 61 3.24 -17.46 21.14
N ALA A 62 4.07 -16.80 20.32
CA ALA A 62 5.50 -16.62 20.56
C ALA A 62 5.76 -15.65 21.73
N ASP A 63 4.88 -14.69 21.92
CA ASP A 63 5.03 -13.62 22.92
C ASP A 63 3.68 -13.29 23.57
N PRO A 64 3.23 -14.15 24.50
CA PRO A 64 1.86 -14.11 25.01
C PRO A 64 1.58 -12.87 25.88
N PRO A 65 0.34 -12.32 25.84
CA PRO A 65 -0.11 -11.21 26.70
C PRO A 65 -0.05 -11.46 28.22
N THR A 66 0.23 -12.70 28.64
CA THR A 66 0.54 -13.01 30.04
C THR A 66 1.88 -12.39 30.48
N LYS A 67 2.80 -12.18 29.53
CA LYS A 67 4.12 -11.57 29.74
C LYS A 67 4.22 -10.15 29.18
N ARG A 68 3.28 -9.75 28.32
CA ARG A 68 3.25 -8.43 27.67
C ARG A 68 2.15 -7.53 28.24
N SER A 69 2.36 -6.21 28.15
CA SER A 69 1.39 -5.22 28.62
C SER A 69 0.13 -5.15 27.73
N ARG A 70 0.29 -4.94 26.40
CA ARG A 70 -0.81 -4.85 25.42
C ARG A 70 -0.35 -5.13 23.98
N LEU A 71 -1.23 -5.72 23.18
CA LEU A 71 -1.11 -5.91 21.72
C LEU A 71 -2.33 -5.31 21.01
N ASP A 72 -2.14 -4.30 20.17
CA ASP A 72 -3.17 -3.75 19.29
C ASP A 72 -2.76 -3.94 17.83
N PHE A 73 -3.49 -4.76 17.10
CA PHE A 73 -3.28 -5.05 15.69
C PHE A 73 -4.31 -4.29 14.85
N THR A 74 -3.85 -3.39 13.99
CA THR A 74 -4.68 -2.71 13.00
C THR A 74 -4.48 -3.34 11.64
N CYS A 75 -5.48 -4.06 11.16
CA CYS A 75 -5.44 -4.85 9.93
C CYS A 75 -6.18 -4.12 8.80
N CYS A 76 -5.47 -3.83 7.71
CA CYS A 76 -6.03 -3.28 6.48
C CYS A 76 -5.90 -4.32 5.36
N ASP A 77 -6.98 -4.61 4.67
CA ASP A 77 -6.94 -5.40 3.44
C ASP A 77 -7.92 -4.84 2.41
N ILE A 78 -7.52 -4.82 1.15
CA ILE A 78 -8.38 -4.36 0.06
C ILE A 78 -9.49 -5.38 -0.21
N GLU A 79 -9.29 -6.66 0.14
CA GLU A 79 -10.24 -7.76 -0.07
C GLU A 79 -11.02 -8.06 1.22
N PRO A 80 -12.30 -7.66 1.33
CA PRO A 80 -13.08 -7.90 2.53
C PRO A 80 -13.33 -9.39 2.79
N GLY A 81 -13.22 -10.25 1.77
CA GLY A 81 -13.26 -11.71 1.95
C GLY A 81 -12.15 -12.23 2.85
N VAL A 82 -10.96 -11.62 2.84
CA VAL A 82 -9.86 -11.95 3.77
C VAL A 82 -10.26 -11.57 5.20
N LEU A 83 -10.82 -10.37 5.40
CA LEU A 83 -11.24 -9.90 6.71
C LEU A 83 -12.38 -10.75 7.29
N ALA A 84 -13.37 -11.11 6.47
CA ALA A 84 -14.47 -11.98 6.89
C ALA A 84 -13.96 -13.36 7.37
N ARG A 85 -12.99 -13.94 6.64
CA ARG A 85 -12.33 -15.19 7.05
C ARG A 85 -11.58 -15.05 8.37
N ASN A 86 -10.88 -13.94 8.58
CA ASN A 86 -10.18 -13.67 9.84
C ASN A 86 -11.16 -13.50 11.01
N VAL A 87 -12.29 -12.83 10.80
CA VAL A 87 -13.35 -12.70 11.81
C VAL A 87 -13.91 -14.08 12.17
N ILE A 88 -14.20 -14.94 11.17
CA ILE A 88 -14.65 -16.33 11.41
C ILE A 88 -13.61 -17.09 12.24
N LEU A 89 -12.34 -17.09 11.81
CA LEU A 89 -11.26 -17.80 12.50
C LEU A 89 -11.13 -17.38 13.97
N LEU A 90 -10.99 -16.07 14.22
CA LEU A 90 -10.75 -15.55 15.56
C LEU A 90 -11.96 -15.72 16.48
N SER A 91 -13.18 -15.56 15.96
CA SER A 91 -14.40 -15.79 16.74
C SER A 91 -14.60 -17.27 17.06
N MET A 92 -14.32 -18.19 16.13
CA MET A 92 -14.38 -19.63 16.40
C MET A 92 -13.37 -20.06 17.47
N ILE A 93 -12.17 -19.49 17.45
CA ILE A 93 -11.17 -19.74 18.51
C ILE A 93 -11.71 -19.28 19.87
N VAL A 94 -12.37 -18.11 19.93
CA VAL A 94 -12.94 -17.56 21.17
C VAL A 94 -14.16 -18.33 21.68
N ASP A 95 -14.92 -18.94 20.78
CA ASP A 95 -16.02 -19.85 21.13
C ASP A 95 -15.55 -21.27 21.48
N GLU A 96 -14.23 -21.46 21.57
CA GLU A 96 -13.60 -22.69 22.06
C GLU A 96 -13.97 -23.94 21.23
N TYR A 97 -14.22 -23.76 19.93
CA TYR A 97 -14.35 -24.88 19.01
C TYR A 97 -13.03 -25.67 18.94
N ASP A 98 -13.15 -26.98 18.68
CA ASP A 98 -11.98 -27.85 18.53
C ASP A 98 -11.09 -27.39 17.37
N ALA A 99 -9.79 -27.33 17.61
CA ALA A 99 -8.82 -26.81 16.64
C ALA A 99 -8.81 -27.59 15.32
N SER A 100 -9.22 -28.87 15.31
CA SER A 100 -9.33 -29.67 14.08
C SER A 100 -10.46 -29.20 13.17
N HIS A 101 -11.61 -28.83 13.73
CA HIS A 101 -12.74 -28.25 12.98
C HIS A 101 -12.39 -26.87 12.45
N ILE A 102 -11.77 -26.02 13.28
CA ILE A 102 -11.30 -24.69 12.85
C ILE A 102 -10.26 -24.83 11.72
N TRP A 103 -9.32 -25.76 11.84
CA TRP A 103 -8.33 -26.06 10.80
C TRP A 103 -9.01 -26.41 9.48
N ASN A 104 -9.96 -27.35 9.49
CA ASN A 104 -10.66 -27.78 8.28
C ASN A 104 -11.39 -26.60 7.63
N ILE A 105 -12.16 -25.85 8.42
CA ILE A 105 -12.93 -24.68 7.95
C ILE A 105 -12.03 -23.60 7.36
N PHE A 106 -10.88 -23.33 7.97
CA PHE A 106 -10.01 -22.26 7.51
C PHE A 106 -9.13 -22.69 6.33
N TYR A 107 -8.58 -23.90 6.34
CA TYR A 107 -7.53 -24.30 5.41
C TYR A 107 -7.96 -25.24 4.30
N HIS A 108 -9.14 -25.86 4.33
CA HIS A 108 -9.54 -26.80 3.28
C HIS A 108 -10.52 -26.19 2.27
N PHE A 109 -10.29 -26.45 0.98
CA PHE A 109 -11.22 -26.11 -0.10
C PHE A 109 -12.50 -26.96 -0.06
N ARG A 110 -12.44 -28.15 0.56
CA ARG A 110 -13.60 -29.03 0.73
C ARG A 110 -13.79 -29.40 2.20
N LEU A 111 -15.05 -29.46 2.61
CA LEU A 111 -15.48 -29.77 3.97
C LEU A 111 -16.34 -31.05 3.97
N ASN A 112 -16.26 -31.81 5.06
CA ASN A 112 -17.27 -32.82 5.37
C ASN A 112 -18.57 -32.13 5.83
N SER A 113 -19.65 -32.89 5.99
CA SER A 113 -20.94 -32.32 6.41
C SER A 113 -20.86 -31.60 7.75
N GLN A 114 -20.15 -32.17 8.73
CA GLN A 114 -20.04 -31.60 10.07
C GLN A 114 -19.36 -30.22 10.06
N ASP A 115 -18.21 -30.10 9.38
CA ASP A 115 -17.47 -28.84 9.28
C ASP A 115 -18.22 -27.81 8.43
N PHE A 116 -18.94 -28.26 7.40
CA PHE A 116 -19.79 -27.39 6.58
C PHE A 116 -20.94 -26.81 7.40
N ASP A 117 -21.71 -27.66 8.08
CA ASP A 117 -22.84 -27.24 8.92
C ASP A 117 -22.37 -26.31 10.05
N LEU A 118 -21.21 -26.61 10.64
CA LEU A 118 -20.58 -25.76 11.65
C LEU A 118 -20.23 -24.38 11.09
N LEU A 119 -19.57 -24.31 9.92
CA LEU A 119 -19.24 -23.04 9.26
C LEU A 119 -20.51 -22.22 8.96
N ILE A 120 -21.55 -22.84 8.39
CA ILE A 120 -22.78 -22.14 8.04
C ILE A 120 -23.50 -21.62 9.28
N SER A 121 -23.58 -22.44 10.33
CA SER A 121 -24.17 -22.03 11.62
C SER A 121 -23.43 -20.84 12.22
N HIS A 122 -22.10 -20.89 12.25
CA HIS A 122 -21.26 -19.80 12.76
C HIS A 122 -21.40 -18.52 11.92
N CYS A 123 -21.47 -18.66 10.59
CA CYS A 123 -21.70 -17.52 9.70
C CYS A 123 -23.07 -16.87 9.96
N LYS A 124 -24.14 -17.64 10.21
CA LYS A 124 -25.48 -17.11 10.55
C LYS A 124 -25.43 -16.28 11.84
N GLN A 125 -24.78 -16.79 12.88
CA GLN A 125 -24.57 -16.05 14.12
C GLN A 125 -23.83 -14.73 13.90
N LEU A 126 -22.70 -14.76 13.19
CA LEU A 126 -21.93 -13.55 12.88
C LEU A 126 -22.71 -12.60 11.97
N PHE A 127 -23.51 -13.10 11.03
CA PHE A 127 -24.33 -12.28 10.14
C PHE A 127 -25.36 -11.46 10.95
N ASP A 128 -26.02 -12.07 11.93
CA ASP A 128 -26.96 -11.36 12.80
C ASP A 128 -26.25 -10.33 13.68
N LEU A 129 -25.06 -10.66 14.21
CA LEU A 129 -24.27 -9.77 15.06
C LEU A 129 -23.66 -8.59 14.28
N THR A 130 -23.36 -8.78 13.00
CA THR A 130 -22.72 -7.76 12.15
C THR A 130 -23.70 -6.88 11.37
N ARG A 131 -25.01 -7.05 11.57
CA ARG A 131 -26.04 -6.30 10.83
C ARG A 131 -25.98 -4.78 11.08
N ASP A 132 -25.53 -4.39 12.28
CA ASP A 132 -25.41 -3.00 12.72
C ASP A 132 -24.41 -2.88 13.89
N VAL A 133 -23.92 -1.65 14.13
CA VAL A 133 -22.91 -1.38 15.17
C VAL A 133 -23.38 -1.77 16.56
N LYS A 134 -24.67 -1.53 16.87
CA LYS A 134 -25.22 -1.78 18.19
C LYS A 134 -25.23 -3.29 18.46
N SER A 135 -25.68 -4.09 17.50
CA SER A 135 -25.66 -5.55 17.58
C SER A 135 -24.23 -6.08 17.79
N TRP A 136 -23.25 -5.52 17.07
CA TRP A 136 -21.85 -5.91 17.25
C TRP A 136 -21.33 -5.57 18.64
N GLN A 137 -21.57 -4.34 19.12
CA GLN A 137 -21.11 -3.86 20.43
C GLN A 137 -21.65 -4.67 21.62
N HIS A 138 -22.84 -5.27 21.49
CA HIS A 138 -23.41 -6.16 22.52
C HIS A 138 -22.89 -7.61 22.41
N SER A 139 -22.14 -7.94 21.37
CA SER A 139 -21.55 -9.26 21.20
C SER A 139 -20.36 -9.46 22.14
N ARG A 140 -20.08 -10.73 22.47
CA ARG A 140 -18.89 -11.11 23.23
C ARG A 140 -17.57 -10.83 22.48
N TYR A 141 -17.62 -10.55 21.18
CA TYR A 141 -16.43 -10.35 20.34
C TYR A 141 -15.96 -8.89 20.32
N ALA A 142 -16.87 -7.93 20.50
CA ALA A 142 -16.58 -6.50 20.38
C ALA A 142 -15.42 -5.97 21.25
N PRO A 143 -15.16 -6.48 22.47
CA PRO A 143 -14.03 -6.00 23.27
C PRO A 143 -12.65 -6.17 22.62
N PHE A 144 -12.50 -7.15 21.72
CA PHE A 144 -11.20 -7.46 21.11
C PHE A 144 -11.23 -7.50 19.58
N LEU A 145 -12.38 -7.73 18.93
CA LEU A 145 -12.56 -7.63 17.47
C LEU A 145 -13.29 -6.33 17.14
N VAL A 146 -12.58 -5.39 16.53
CA VAL A 146 -13.08 -4.03 16.27
C VAL A 146 -13.22 -3.78 14.77
N PHE A 147 -14.40 -3.39 14.31
CA PHE A 147 -14.56 -2.88 12.95
C PHE A 147 -14.22 -1.38 12.94
N SER A 148 -13.23 -1.01 12.12
CA SER A 148 -12.71 0.36 12.07
C SER A 148 -13.64 1.33 11.35
N SER A 149 -14.67 0.83 10.66
CA SER A 149 -15.65 1.64 9.94
C SER A 149 -16.96 0.87 9.72
N LEU A 150 -18.07 1.60 9.63
CA LEU A 150 -19.36 1.11 9.15
C LEU A 150 -19.26 0.38 7.81
N HIS A 151 -18.42 0.88 6.90
CA HIS A 151 -18.19 0.25 5.61
C HIS A 151 -17.59 -1.16 5.77
N THR A 152 -16.59 -1.31 6.65
CA THR A 152 -15.96 -2.61 6.88
C THR A 152 -16.95 -3.60 7.50
N LEU A 153 -17.73 -3.16 8.49
CA LEU A 153 -18.79 -3.98 9.10
C LEU A 153 -19.79 -4.47 8.05
N ALA A 154 -20.26 -3.56 7.17
CA ALA A 154 -21.21 -3.88 6.11
C ALA A 154 -20.64 -4.84 5.06
N GLU A 155 -19.37 -4.67 4.66
CA GLU A 155 -18.72 -5.60 3.73
C GLU A 155 -18.55 -6.99 4.37
N VAL A 156 -18.11 -7.09 5.62
CA VAL A 156 -18.00 -8.39 6.31
C VAL A 156 -19.37 -9.06 6.42
N ASN A 157 -20.41 -8.33 6.80
CA ASN A 157 -21.79 -8.83 6.80
C ASN A 157 -22.22 -9.36 5.42
N ARG A 158 -21.92 -8.62 4.34
CA ARG A 158 -22.20 -9.03 2.97
C ARG A 158 -21.51 -10.35 2.59
N TYR A 159 -20.23 -10.52 2.96
CA TYR A 159 -19.51 -11.77 2.70
C TYR A 159 -20.07 -12.95 3.50
N LEU A 160 -20.42 -12.74 4.78
CA LEU A 160 -21.09 -13.76 5.60
C LEU A 160 -22.41 -14.21 4.94
N GLY A 161 -23.21 -13.27 4.43
CA GLY A 161 -24.43 -13.58 3.67
C GLY A 161 -24.16 -14.41 2.41
N ASN A 162 -23.09 -14.10 1.67
CA ASN A 162 -22.68 -14.90 0.52
C ASN A 162 -22.30 -16.33 0.92
N TYR A 163 -21.62 -16.50 2.05
CA TYR A 163 -21.23 -17.82 2.55
C TYR A 163 -22.44 -18.64 3.00
N ILE A 164 -23.40 -18.02 3.68
CA ILE A 164 -24.66 -18.66 4.10
C ILE A 164 -25.45 -19.15 2.88
N ALA A 165 -25.45 -18.40 1.77
CA ALA A 165 -26.15 -18.78 0.55
C ALA A 165 -25.66 -20.13 -0.04
N ALA A 166 -24.48 -20.61 0.36
CA ALA A 166 -23.99 -21.94 -0.03
C ALA A 166 -24.86 -23.08 0.51
N GLU A 167 -25.62 -22.88 1.58
CA GLU A 167 -26.57 -23.87 2.11
C GLU A 167 -27.66 -24.25 1.09
N SER A 168 -27.98 -23.33 0.17
CA SER A 168 -28.97 -23.55 -0.89
C SER A 168 -28.37 -24.16 -2.17
N GLN A 169 -27.06 -24.40 -2.21
CA GLN A 169 -26.37 -24.94 -3.39
C GLN A 169 -26.61 -26.44 -3.52
N THR A 170 -26.79 -26.89 -4.77
CA THR A 170 -26.92 -28.32 -5.07
C THR A 170 -25.54 -28.97 -5.14
N ARG A 171 -25.52 -30.30 -5.08
CA ARG A 171 -24.29 -31.07 -5.33
C ARG A 171 -23.64 -30.71 -6.68
N ALA A 172 -24.45 -30.48 -7.71
CA ALA A 172 -23.97 -30.11 -9.03
C ALA A 172 -23.27 -28.72 -9.04
N ASP A 173 -23.71 -27.80 -8.18
CA ASP A 173 -23.08 -26.49 -8.02
C ASP A 173 -21.71 -26.62 -7.36
N HIS A 174 -21.61 -27.41 -6.27
CA HIS A 174 -20.34 -27.71 -5.63
C HIS A 174 -19.36 -28.41 -6.59
N ASP A 175 -19.83 -29.39 -7.37
CA ASP A 175 -18.99 -30.09 -8.36
C ASP A 175 -18.48 -29.13 -9.45
N ARG A 176 -19.31 -28.16 -9.88
CA ARG A 176 -18.92 -27.11 -10.83
C ARG A 176 -17.85 -26.18 -10.25
N LEU A 177 -18.02 -25.71 -9.02
CA LEU A 177 -17.06 -24.84 -8.33
C LEU A 177 -15.70 -25.54 -8.14
N LEU A 178 -15.71 -26.80 -7.72
CA LEU A 178 -14.48 -27.58 -7.60
C LEU A 178 -13.78 -27.75 -8.95
N SER A 179 -14.56 -28.03 -10.00
CA SER A 179 -14.03 -28.15 -11.37
C SER A 179 -13.39 -26.84 -11.83
N SER A 180 -13.94 -25.69 -11.45
CA SER A 180 -13.35 -24.37 -11.70
C SER A 180 -12.00 -24.21 -10.98
N PHE A 181 -11.92 -24.56 -9.70
CA PHE A 181 -10.67 -24.49 -8.93
C PHE A 181 -9.56 -25.33 -9.56
N GLN A 182 -9.86 -26.58 -9.86
CA GLN A 182 -8.92 -27.51 -10.48
C GLN A 182 -8.51 -27.07 -11.90
N SER A 183 -9.45 -26.53 -12.69
CA SER A 183 -9.15 -26.05 -14.04
C SER A 183 -8.31 -24.78 -14.01
N GLY A 184 -8.59 -23.88 -13.08
CA GLY A 184 -7.78 -22.68 -12.87
C GLY A 184 -6.35 -22.97 -12.41
N PHE A 185 -6.16 -24.04 -11.62
CA PHE A 185 -4.84 -24.54 -11.24
C PHE A 185 -4.11 -25.13 -12.45
N ARG A 186 -4.75 -26.04 -13.21
CA ARG A 186 -4.18 -26.64 -14.43
C ARG A 186 -3.87 -25.64 -15.54
N ALA A 187 -4.64 -24.55 -15.65
CA ALA A 187 -4.39 -23.51 -16.64
C ALA A 187 -3.10 -22.72 -16.36
N ARG A 188 -2.61 -22.75 -15.11
CA ARG A 188 -1.46 -21.98 -14.66
C ARG A 188 -0.23 -22.83 -14.35
N HIS A 189 -0.39 -24.15 -14.26
CA HIS A 189 0.69 -25.10 -14.03
C HIS A 189 0.72 -26.20 -15.09
N ARG A 190 1.89 -26.45 -15.65
CA ARG A 190 2.11 -27.51 -16.62
C ARG A 190 2.24 -28.87 -15.91
N PRO A 191 1.74 -29.96 -16.50
CA PRO A 191 2.00 -31.29 -15.99
C PRO A 191 3.52 -31.54 -15.88
N GLY A 192 4.00 -31.84 -14.67
CA GLY A 192 5.42 -32.10 -14.38
C GLY A 192 6.22 -30.90 -13.84
N GLU A 193 5.61 -29.71 -13.76
CA GLU A 193 6.19 -28.51 -13.12
C GLU A 193 6.36 -28.72 -11.61
N ARG A 194 7.50 -28.31 -11.03
CA ARG A 194 7.76 -28.50 -9.60
C ARG A 194 7.23 -27.32 -8.81
N MET A 195 6.22 -27.56 -7.98
CA MET A 195 5.64 -26.53 -7.12
C MET A 195 6.35 -26.45 -5.77
N ALA A 196 7.58 -25.94 -5.79
CA ALA A 196 8.44 -25.91 -4.61
C ALA A 196 8.25 -24.67 -3.72
N GLY A 197 7.51 -23.63 -4.15
CA GLY A 197 7.43 -22.36 -3.41
C GLY A 197 7.02 -22.51 -1.94
N ALA A 198 6.24 -23.55 -1.61
CA ALA A 198 5.84 -23.88 -0.24
C ALA A 198 6.96 -24.41 0.65
N SER A 199 8.03 -24.96 0.06
CA SER A 199 9.14 -25.55 0.80
C SER A 199 9.97 -24.53 1.57
N VAL A 200 9.83 -23.22 1.29
CA VAL A 200 10.46 -22.15 2.10
C VAL A 200 10.00 -22.15 3.55
N SER A 201 8.85 -22.75 3.85
CA SER A 201 8.42 -23.02 5.23
C SER A 201 9.40 -23.90 6.00
N CYS A 202 10.24 -24.70 5.31
CA CYS A 202 11.31 -25.50 5.90
C CYS A 202 12.64 -24.75 6.05
N GLY A 203 12.69 -23.43 5.80
CA GLY A 203 13.88 -22.61 6.00
C GLY A 203 15.09 -23.12 5.20
N PRO A 204 16.26 -23.34 5.82
CA PRO A 204 17.47 -23.83 5.14
C PRO A 204 17.29 -25.16 4.38
N PHE A 205 16.25 -25.93 4.70
CA PHE A 205 15.97 -27.22 4.07
C PHE A 205 15.02 -27.13 2.86
N ALA A 206 14.63 -25.92 2.45
CA ALA A 206 13.66 -25.70 1.36
C ALA A 206 14.03 -26.42 0.05
N GLY A 207 15.32 -26.42 -0.32
CA GLY A 207 15.79 -27.10 -1.53
C GLY A 207 15.59 -28.62 -1.48
N MET A 208 15.80 -29.24 -0.31
CA MET A 208 15.57 -30.68 -0.11
C MET A 208 14.08 -31.03 -0.04
N ALA A 209 13.28 -30.16 0.57
CA ALA A 209 11.85 -30.37 0.74
C ALA A 209 11.02 -30.12 -0.54
N ALA A 210 11.59 -29.48 -1.56
CA ALA A 210 10.90 -29.05 -2.77
C ALA A 210 10.05 -30.14 -3.46
N GLY A 211 10.60 -31.34 -3.65
CA GLY A 211 9.89 -32.45 -4.31
C GLY A 211 8.66 -32.91 -3.51
N LEU A 212 8.84 -33.09 -2.21
CA LEU A 212 7.77 -33.47 -1.28
C LEU A 212 6.64 -32.43 -1.26
N PHE A 213 6.98 -31.15 -1.17
CA PHE A 213 5.98 -30.07 -1.18
C PHE A 213 5.23 -30.01 -2.50
N SER A 214 5.92 -30.20 -3.63
CA SER A 214 5.26 -30.28 -4.94
C SER A 214 4.17 -31.35 -4.94
N ASP A 215 4.46 -32.55 -4.45
CA ASP A 215 3.46 -33.64 -4.36
C ASP A 215 2.28 -33.28 -3.46
N HIS A 216 2.54 -32.64 -2.32
CA HIS A 216 1.48 -32.21 -1.41
C HIS A 216 0.61 -31.10 -2.00
N VAL A 217 1.19 -30.12 -2.71
CA VAL A 217 0.45 -29.05 -3.37
C VAL A 217 -0.47 -29.64 -4.45
N HIS A 218 0.05 -30.54 -5.29
CA HIS A 218 -0.76 -31.24 -6.29
C HIS A 218 -1.90 -32.05 -5.66
N HIS A 219 -1.62 -32.78 -4.57
CA HIS A 219 -2.66 -33.51 -3.84
C HIS A 219 -3.74 -32.58 -3.30
N TYR A 220 -3.34 -31.48 -2.67
CA TYR A 220 -4.25 -30.51 -2.07
C TYR A 220 -5.13 -29.83 -3.12
N TRP A 221 -4.57 -29.36 -4.24
CA TRP A 221 -5.36 -28.76 -5.32
C TRP A 221 -6.26 -29.77 -6.05
N LYS A 222 -5.87 -31.04 -6.08
CA LYS A 222 -6.70 -32.11 -6.64
C LYS A 222 -7.88 -32.46 -5.74
N THR A 223 -7.64 -32.64 -4.45
CA THR A 223 -8.63 -33.21 -3.51
C THR A 223 -9.37 -32.17 -2.67
N GLY A 224 -8.79 -30.98 -2.50
CA GLY A 224 -9.29 -29.89 -1.67
C GLY A 224 -8.95 -30.00 -0.19
N ILE A 225 -8.24 -31.05 0.23
CA ILE A 225 -7.86 -31.31 1.63
C ILE A 225 -6.42 -31.82 1.72
N LEU A 226 -5.81 -31.75 2.90
CA LEU A 226 -4.44 -32.27 3.10
C LEU A 226 -4.39 -33.77 3.43
N SER A 227 -5.49 -34.33 3.96
CA SER A 227 -5.55 -35.76 4.28
C SER A 227 -5.43 -36.62 3.03
N ARG A 228 -4.66 -37.71 3.13
CA ARG A 228 -4.52 -38.74 2.10
C ARG A 228 -5.42 -39.97 2.36
N SER A 229 -6.21 -39.94 3.44
CA SER A 229 -7.20 -40.98 3.75
C SER A 229 -8.30 -40.99 2.69
N ALA A 230 -8.58 -42.17 2.11
CA ALA A 230 -9.67 -42.32 1.14
C ALA A 230 -11.04 -42.00 1.77
N ILE A 231 -11.20 -42.26 3.07
CA ILE A 231 -12.43 -41.98 3.81
C ILE A 231 -12.65 -40.47 3.90
N ASP A 232 -11.64 -39.72 4.31
CA ASP A 232 -11.72 -38.27 4.49
C ASP A 232 -12.00 -37.57 3.15
N ILE A 233 -11.38 -38.05 2.07
CA ILE A 233 -11.58 -37.54 0.70
C ILE A 233 -13.02 -37.79 0.22
N ASP A 234 -13.60 -38.96 0.52
CA ASP A 234 -14.99 -39.28 0.14
C ASP A 234 -16.01 -38.47 0.97
N GLN A 235 -15.70 -38.21 2.24
CA GLN A 235 -16.56 -37.44 3.13
C GLN A 235 -16.53 -35.93 2.85
N ALA A 236 -15.42 -35.38 2.37
CA ALA A 236 -15.26 -33.95 2.09
C ALA A 236 -16.04 -33.51 0.85
N ARG A 237 -17.38 -33.53 0.89
CA ARG A 237 -18.25 -33.37 -0.29
C ARG A 237 -18.61 -31.92 -0.61
N PHE A 238 -18.52 -31.01 0.35
CA PHE A 238 -18.97 -29.63 0.19
C PHE A 238 -17.81 -28.72 -0.17
N VAL A 239 -17.97 -27.87 -1.18
CA VAL A 239 -16.98 -26.81 -1.44
C VAL A 239 -17.09 -25.76 -0.34
N ASN A 240 -15.96 -25.38 0.22
CA ASN A 240 -15.89 -24.36 1.25
C ASN A 240 -16.19 -22.97 0.63
N PRO A 241 -17.32 -22.33 1.00
CA PRO A 241 -17.75 -21.10 0.35
C PRO A 241 -16.81 -19.90 0.64
N THR A 242 -16.00 -19.98 1.69
CA THR A 242 -15.04 -18.92 2.04
C THR A 242 -13.91 -18.75 1.01
N PHE A 243 -13.77 -19.67 0.05
CA PHE A 243 -12.81 -19.59 -1.06
C PHE A 243 -13.45 -19.10 -2.38
N CYS A 244 -14.77 -18.94 -2.43
CA CYS A 244 -15.50 -18.70 -3.68
C CYS A 244 -15.82 -17.22 -3.95
N HIS A 245 -15.69 -16.34 -2.95
CA HIS A 245 -16.09 -14.94 -3.07
C HIS A 245 -14.88 -14.01 -2.88
N SER A 246 -14.69 -13.10 -3.84
CA SER A 246 -13.67 -12.06 -3.86
C SER A 246 -14.19 -10.87 -4.68
N ILE A 247 -13.59 -9.68 -4.53
CA ILE A 247 -13.90 -8.50 -5.36
C ILE A 247 -13.78 -8.82 -6.85
N SER A 248 -12.79 -9.66 -7.24
CA SER A 248 -12.56 -10.06 -8.63
C SER A 248 -13.42 -11.24 -9.08
N ALA A 249 -14.17 -11.89 -8.18
CA ALA A 249 -14.93 -13.12 -8.49
C ALA A 249 -16.23 -12.87 -9.29
N ALA A 250 -16.41 -11.66 -9.83
CA ALA A 250 -17.55 -11.35 -10.67
C ALA A 250 -17.50 -12.16 -11.98
N PRO A 251 -18.55 -12.91 -12.36
CA PRO A 251 -18.59 -13.66 -13.61
C PRO A 251 -18.32 -12.81 -14.86
N ARG A 252 -18.55 -11.49 -14.82
CA ARG A 252 -18.19 -10.61 -15.94
C ARG A 252 -16.67 -10.41 -16.12
N LEU A 253 -15.91 -10.44 -15.03
CA LEU A 253 -14.45 -10.30 -15.06
C LEU A 253 -13.76 -11.66 -15.24
N MET A 254 -14.31 -12.68 -14.59
CA MET A 254 -13.67 -13.99 -14.44
C MET A 254 -14.35 -15.12 -15.19
N GLY A 255 -15.56 -14.96 -15.70
CA GLY A 255 -16.36 -16.09 -16.20
C GLY A 255 -16.53 -17.15 -15.10
N ASP A 256 -16.41 -18.41 -15.48
CA ASP A 256 -16.43 -19.56 -14.55
C ASP A 256 -15.04 -19.88 -13.98
N ARG A 257 -14.09 -18.94 -13.97
CA ARG A 257 -12.69 -19.23 -13.59
C ARG A 257 -12.41 -19.04 -12.10
N CYS A 258 -11.40 -19.78 -11.65
CA CYS A 258 -10.85 -19.68 -10.32
C CYS A 258 -10.06 -18.36 -10.12
N THR A 259 -10.50 -17.57 -9.14
CA THR A 259 -9.82 -16.37 -8.63
C THR A 259 -8.72 -16.67 -7.63
N LEU A 260 -8.69 -17.89 -7.07
CA LEU A 260 -7.69 -18.26 -6.07
C LEU A 260 -6.29 -18.16 -6.65
N HIS A 261 -5.40 -17.53 -5.89
CA HIS A 261 -4.00 -17.55 -6.21
C HIS A 261 -3.45 -18.97 -6.14
N HIS A 262 -2.58 -19.33 -7.07
CA HIS A 262 -2.03 -20.68 -7.19
C HIS A 262 -1.16 -21.11 -5.99
N LEU A 263 -0.60 -20.14 -5.25
CA LEU A 263 0.11 -20.37 -3.97
C LEU A 263 -0.82 -20.53 -2.75
N SER A 264 -2.15 -20.62 -2.94
CA SER A 264 -3.09 -20.87 -1.85
C SER A 264 -2.94 -22.30 -1.34
N TYR A 265 -2.05 -22.50 -0.37
CA TYR A 265 -1.73 -23.82 0.17
C TYR A 265 -1.33 -23.73 1.66
N PRO A 266 -1.97 -24.51 2.56
CA PRO A 266 -1.86 -24.29 4.01
C PRO A 266 -0.45 -24.32 4.59
N LEU A 267 0.41 -25.25 4.16
CA LEU A 267 1.72 -25.44 4.79
C LEU A 267 2.68 -24.26 4.54
N HIS A 268 2.37 -23.35 3.60
CA HIS A 268 3.10 -22.08 3.50
C HIS A 268 3.07 -21.30 4.81
N SER A 269 1.99 -21.40 5.58
CA SER A 269 1.71 -20.54 6.74
C SER A 269 2.31 -21.03 8.06
N PHE A 270 3.33 -21.90 8.03
CA PHE A 270 3.91 -22.52 9.23
C PHE A 270 5.45 -22.54 9.18
N HIS A 271 6.09 -22.79 10.33
CA HIS A 271 7.53 -22.97 10.43
C HIS A 271 7.85 -24.47 10.50
N LEU A 272 8.26 -25.07 9.39
CA LEU A 272 8.38 -26.52 9.24
C LEU A 272 9.82 -27.03 9.21
N ALA A 273 10.80 -26.13 9.43
CA ALA A 273 12.23 -26.47 9.41
C ALA A 273 12.56 -27.62 10.36
N ASP A 274 12.16 -27.53 11.63
CA ASP A 274 12.46 -28.55 12.65
C ASP A 274 11.87 -29.91 12.30
N SER A 275 10.65 -29.93 11.75
CA SER A 275 9.97 -31.17 11.38
C SER A 275 10.61 -31.91 10.20
N PHE A 276 11.22 -31.16 9.28
CA PHE A 276 11.86 -31.75 8.11
C PHE A 276 13.14 -32.52 8.49
N VAL A 277 13.80 -32.13 9.59
CA VAL A 277 14.98 -32.84 10.12
C VAL A 277 14.61 -34.23 10.66
N GLU A 278 13.41 -34.37 11.25
CA GLU A 278 13.03 -35.58 11.99
C GLU A 278 12.28 -36.62 11.12
N SER A 279 11.40 -36.20 10.21
CA SER A 279 10.71 -37.10 9.28
C SER A 279 9.94 -36.34 8.19
N GLU A 280 10.23 -36.65 6.92
CA GLU A 280 9.53 -36.12 5.74
C GLU A 280 7.99 -36.31 5.80
N GLN A 281 7.49 -37.30 6.55
CA GLN A 281 6.09 -37.72 6.52
C GLN A 281 5.20 -37.00 7.56
N GLN A 282 5.75 -36.09 8.37
CA GLN A 282 5.03 -35.49 9.51
C GLN A 282 4.64 -34.02 9.37
N LEU A 283 4.93 -33.39 8.22
CA LEU A 283 4.73 -31.94 8.01
C LEU A 283 3.31 -31.46 8.37
N VAL A 284 2.28 -32.16 7.91
CA VAL A 284 0.88 -31.79 8.16
C VAL A 284 0.55 -31.87 9.66
N ARG A 285 1.03 -32.91 10.35
CA ARG A 285 0.79 -33.08 11.79
C ARG A 285 1.46 -31.97 12.60
N VAL A 286 2.68 -31.59 12.22
CA VAL A 286 3.41 -30.50 12.89
C VAL A 286 2.71 -29.17 12.65
N ALA A 287 2.29 -28.87 11.42
CA ALA A 287 1.52 -27.66 11.13
C ALA A 287 0.20 -27.60 11.93
N GLN A 288 -0.54 -28.70 12.00
CA GLN A 288 -1.75 -28.80 12.81
C GLN A 288 -1.47 -28.63 14.31
N SER A 289 -0.37 -29.18 14.81
CA SER A 289 0.07 -29.03 16.20
C SER A 289 0.44 -27.56 16.53
N GLN A 290 1.19 -26.90 15.64
CA GLN A 290 1.49 -25.47 15.76
C GLN A 290 0.22 -24.65 15.78
N PHE A 291 -0.68 -24.86 14.83
CA PHE A 291 -1.98 -24.18 14.77
C PHE A 291 -2.80 -24.37 16.03
N ALA A 292 -2.91 -25.60 16.55
CA ALA A 292 -3.59 -25.88 17.81
C ALA A 292 -2.91 -25.20 19.01
N GLY A 293 -1.57 -25.11 19.01
CA GLY A 293 -0.80 -24.32 19.98
C GLY A 293 -1.16 -22.84 19.92
N TRP A 294 -1.27 -22.27 18.72
CA TRP A 294 -1.62 -20.86 18.51
C TRP A 294 -3.06 -20.57 18.93
N CYS A 295 -4.01 -21.45 18.61
CA CYS A 295 -5.40 -21.34 19.04
C CYS A 295 -5.50 -21.32 20.57
N ARG A 296 -4.80 -22.23 21.26
CA ARG A 296 -4.76 -22.28 22.73
C ARG A 296 -4.14 -21.02 23.34
N ALA A 297 -3.06 -20.51 22.77
CA ALA A 297 -2.44 -19.27 23.24
C ALA A 297 -3.40 -18.08 23.10
N PHE A 298 -4.07 -17.95 21.96
CA PHE A 298 -5.07 -16.91 21.74
C PHE A 298 -6.28 -17.06 22.68
N GLN A 299 -6.77 -18.28 22.89
CA GLN A 299 -7.83 -18.57 23.86
C GLN A 299 -7.48 -18.10 25.26
N ALA A 300 -6.25 -18.37 25.73
CA ALA A 300 -5.78 -18.03 27.07
C ALA A 300 -5.48 -16.53 27.29
N CYS A 301 -5.54 -15.69 26.26
CA CYS A 301 -5.24 -14.27 26.38
C CYS A 301 -6.27 -13.50 27.22
N ASP A 302 -5.79 -12.57 28.04
CA ASP A 302 -6.63 -11.52 28.59
C ASP A 302 -7.18 -10.66 27.44
N ARG A 303 -8.52 -10.59 27.31
CA ARG A 303 -9.19 -9.91 26.19
C ARG A 303 -9.02 -8.40 26.25
N ASP A 304 -8.72 -7.84 27.41
CA ASP A 304 -8.43 -6.41 27.56
C ASP A 304 -7.01 -6.04 27.07
N LYS A 305 -6.15 -7.05 26.84
CA LYS A 305 -4.77 -6.86 26.38
C LYS A 305 -4.56 -7.11 24.89
N VAL A 306 -5.54 -7.65 24.18
CA VAL A 306 -5.43 -7.94 22.74
C VAL A 306 -6.57 -7.29 22.00
N THR A 307 -6.24 -6.47 21.00
CA THR A 307 -7.22 -5.87 20.10
C THR A 307 -6.83 -6.18 18.66
N VAL A 308 -7.78 -6.57 17.83
CA VAL A 308 -7.65 -6.77 16.38
C VAL A 308 -8.69 -5.89 15.70
N ARG A 309 -8.22 -4.88 14.97
CA ARG A 309 -9.04 -3.91 14.24
C ARG A 309 -9.06 -4.26 12.77
N PHE A 310 -10.22 -4.25 12.14
CA PHE A 310 -10.39 -4.56 10.72
C PHE A 310 -10.73 -3.31 9.93
N MET A 311 -10.07 -3.13 8.78
CA MET A 311 -10.34 -2.06 7.83
C MET A 311 -10.34 -2.62 6.40
N ALA A 312 -11.50 -2.58 5.74
CA ALA A 312 -11.64 -2.92 4.33
C ALA A 312 -11.28 -1.70 3.47
N GLY A 313 -10.11 -1.73 2.81
CA GLY A 313 -9.69 -0.63 1.95
C GLY A 313 -8.27 -0.73 1.41
N ASP A 314 -7.96 0.19 0.49
CA ASP A 314 -6.65 0.39 -0.10
C ASP A 314 -5.63 0.83 0.97
N ALA A 315 -4.44 0.22 0.94
CA ALA A 315 -3.39 0.45 1.92
C ALA A 315 -2.90 1.91 1.94
N LEU A 316 -2.75 2.55 0.78
CA LEU A 316 -2.27 3.93 0.70
C LEU A 316 -3.36 4.91 1.16
N ALA A 317 -4.61 4.69 0.73
CA ALA A 317 -5.76 5.47 1.18
C ALA A 317 -5.94 5.38 2.70
N PHE A 318 -5.74 4.20 3.29
CA PHE A 318 -5.80 4.01 4.74
C PHE A 318 -4.69 4.74 5.45
N CYS A 319 -3.45 4.60 4.99
CA CYS A 319 -2.32 5.35 5.57
C CYS A 319 -2.56 6.86 5.57
N HIS A 320 -3.03 7.43 4.46
CA HIS A 320 -3.34 8.85 4.39
C HIS A 320 -4.53 9.25 5.27
N THR A 321 -5.54 8.39 5.42
CA THR A 321 -6.68 8.62 6.32
C THR A 321 -6.25 8.62 7.78
N LEU A 322 -5.31 7.77 8.18
CA LEU A 322 -4.73 7.76 9.53
C LEU A 322 -3.94 9.03 9.82
N LEU A 323 -3.22 9.56 8.82
CA LEU A 323 -2.43 10.77 8.96
C LEU A 323 -3.26 12.05 8.99
N GLU A 324 -4.33 12.10 8.21
CA GLU A 324 -5.10 13.33 7.97
C GLU A 324 -6.48 13.34 8.65
N GLY A 325 -6.86 12.22 9.24
CA GLY A 325 -8.18 11.98 9.81
C GLY A 325 -9.24 11.69 8.75
N SER A 326 -10.41 11.21 9.20
CA SER A 326 -11.53 10.85 8.32
C SER A 326 -12.14 12.03 7.55
N THR A 327 -11.87 13.26 7.99
CA THR A 327 -12.23 14.47 7.23
C THR A 327 -11.50 14.57 5.89
N ALA A 328 -10.43 13.79 5.68
CA ALA A 328 -9.69 13.75 4.44
C ALA A 328 -10.42 13.02 3.29
N ASN A 329 -11.53 12.33 3.58
CA ASN A 329 -12.45 11.75 2.59
C ASN A 329 -11.76 10.97 1.45
N TYR A 330 -10.70 10.22 1.76
CA TYR A 330 -10.11 9.28 0.82
C TYR A 330 -11.14 8.19 0.49
N ALA A 331 -11.25 7.79 -0.77
CA ALA A 331 -12.10 6.66 -1.14
C ALA A 331 -11.54 5.37 -0.54
N VAL A 332 -12.41 4.41 -0.21
CA VAL A 332 -11.97 3.12 0.36
C VAL A 332 -11.11 2.31 -0.62
N ASN A 333 -11.33 2.46 -1.93
CA ASN A 333 -10.46 1.98 -3.01
C ASN A 333 -10.83 2.71 -4.32
N GLY A 334 -10.13 2.45 -5.43
CA GLY A 334 -10.31 3.16 -6.71
C GLY A 334 -11.61 2.88 -7.47
N TRP A 335 -12.42 1.92 -7.00
CA TRP A 335 -13.65 1.44 -7.65
C TRP A 335 -14.91 1.67 -6.81
N LYS A 336 -14.81 2.47 -5.74
CA LYS A 336 -15.89 2.80 -4.82
C LYS A 336 -16.08 4.29 -4.67
N SER A 337 -17.33 4.73 -4.49
CA SER A 337 -17.66 6.13 -4.16
C SER A 337 -17.65 6.41 -2.66
N VAL A 338 -17.63 5.34 -1.85
CA VAL A 338 -17.61 5.39 -0.40
C VAL A 338 -16.26 5.92 0.09
N THR A 339 -16.31 6.88 1.01
CA THR A 339 -15.13 7.45 1.68
C THR A 339 -14.80 6.69 2.95
N MET A 340 -13.52 6.60 3.26
CA MET A 340 -12.99 5.99 4.47
C MET A 340 -13.30 6.86 5.69
N LYS A 341 -14.23 6.41 6.53
CA LYS A 341 -14.59 7.05 7.80
C LYS A 341 -14.25 6.10 8.93
N LEU A 342 -13.29 6.50 9.76
CA LEU A 342 -12.84 5.72 10.90
C LEU A 342 -13.81 5.96 12.05
N ASP A 343 -14.44 4.90 12.53
CA ASP A 343 -15.30 4.96 13.69
C ASP A 343 -14.41 5.07 14.93
N SER A 344 -14.50 6.19 15.64
CA SER A 344 -13.58 6.47 16.74
C SER A 344 -13.87 5.65 18.00
N GLY A 345 -15.03 4.99 18.12
CA GLY A 345 -15.42 4.28 19.35
C GLY A 345 -15.18 5.08 20.64
N ASP A 346 -15.18 4.42 21.80
CA ASP A 346 -14.77 5.03 23.08
C ASP A 346 -13.24 5.05 23.27
N ALA A 347 -12.46 4.46 22.35
CA ALA A 347 -11.01 4.37 22.40
C ALA A 347 -10.36 5.05 21.19
N ALA A 348 -9.51 6.06 21.42
CA ALA A 348 -8.79 6.77 20.38
C ALA A 348 -8.10 5.80 19.40
N PHE A 349 -8.45 5.88 18.11
CA PHE A 349 -7.86 5.06 17.06
C PHE A 349 -6.35 5.32 16.95
N PRO A 350 -5.48 4.29 16.91
CA PRO A 350 -4.04 4.49 16.83
C PRO A 350 -3.65 5.15 15.49
N THR A 351 -2.93 6.26 15.55
CA THR A 351 -2.43 7.00 14.37
C THR A 351 -0.92 6.91 14.21
N VAL A 352 -0.22 6.27 15.16
CA VAL A 352 1.22 6.05 15.14
C VAL A 352 1.53 4.66 15.71
N PHE A 353 2.35 3.89 15.01
CA PHE A 353 2.58 2.47 15.25
C PHE A 353 4.03 2.16 15.57
N ASP A 354 4.27 1.17 16.44
CA ASP A 354 5.61 0.66 16.73
C ASP A 354 6.11 -0.24 15.60
N VAL A 355 5.19 -0.97 14.96
CA VAL A 355 5.49 -1.91 13.88
C VAL A 355 4.52 -1.68 12.72
N ILE A 356 5.07 -1.52 11.52
CA ILE A 356 4.28 -1.51 10.29
C ILE A 356 4.78 -2.67 9.44
N ASP A 357 3.92 -3.64 9.14
CA ASP A 357 4.23 -4.72 8.21
C ASP A 357 3.36 -4.56 6.96
N THR A 358 3.98 -4.58 5.78
CA THR A 358 3.29 -4.29 4.53
C THR A 358 3.15 -5.48 3.61
N SER A 359 3.53 -6.69 4.06
CA SER A 359 3.58 -7.87 3.19
C SER A 359 4.26 -7.53 1.84
N ASN A 360 3.73 -8.07 0.74
CA ASN A 360 4.16 -7.81 -0.63
C ASN A 360 3.41 -6.64 -1.32
N VAL A 361 2.80 -5.72 -0.56
CA VAL A 361 2.04 -4.58 -1.13
C VAL A 361 2.90 -3.71 -2.05
N SER A 362 4.21 -3.63 -1.80
CA SER A 362 5.13 -2.87 -2.66
C SER A 362 5.20 -3.38 -4.10
N ASP A 363 4.91 -4.65 -4.36
CA ASP A 363 4.81 -5.21 -5.73
C ASP A 363 3.58 -4.66 -6.47
N HIS A 364 2.55 -4.22 -5.73
CA HIS A 364 1.28 -3.78 -6.30
C HIS A 364 1.16 -2.27 -6.40
N VAL A 365 1.75 -1.53 -5.45
CA VAL A 365 1.59 -0.07 -5.36
C VAL A 365 2.90 0.72 -5.53
N GLY A 366 4.03 0.03 -5.69
CA GLY A 366 5.37 0.61 -5.74
C GLY A 366 5.93 0.92 -4.35
N LEU A 367 7.20 0.53 -4.13
CA LEU A 367 7.90 0.72 -2.86
C LEU A 367 7.91 2.18 -2.40
N LEU A 368 8.21 3.13 -3.29
CA LEU A 368 8.31 4.54 -2.92
C LEU A 368 6.97 5.12 -2.47
N ASN A 369 5.85 4.80 -3.15
CA ASN A 369 4.51 5.25 -2.74
C ASN A 369 4.16 4.75 -1.33
N LEU A 370 4.44 3.47 -1.07
CA LEU A 370 4.19 2.83 0.20
C LEU A 370 5.00 3.46 1.33
N LEU A 371 6.30 3.69 1.12
CA LEU A 371 7.15 4.36 2.11
C LEU A 371 6.71 5.80 2.35
N VAL A 372 6.32 6.55 1.31
CA VAL A 372 5.81 7.93 1.46
C VAL A 372 4.54 7.97 2.32
N ALA A 373 3.64 7.00 2.15
CA ALA A 373 2.39 6.92 2.91
C ALA A 373 2.59 6.40 4.34
N ALA A 374 3.43 5.40 4.55
CA ALA A 374 3.57 4.70 5.83
C ALA A 374 4.66 5.28 6.75
N ALA A 375 5.72 5.91 6.22
CA ALA A 375 6.80 6.49 7.02
C ALA A 375 6.33 7.45 8.13
N PRO A 376 5.32 8.33 7.91
CA PRO A 376 4.88 9.25 8.95
C PRO A 376 4.06 8.59 10.06
N LEU A 377 3.54 7.37 9.82
CA LEU A 377 2.82 6.57 10.82
C LEU A 377 3.75 5.78 11.74
N LEU A 378 5.04 5.70 11.43
CA LEU A 378 6.00 4.96 12.24
C LEU A 378 6.44 5.78 13.45
N ARG A 379 6.38 5.18 14.64
CA ARG A 379 6.82 5.80 15.89
C ARG A 379 8.33 6.06 15.84
N ARG A 380 8.76 7.17 16.44
CA ARG A 380 10.19 7.53 16.54
C ARG A 380 10.84 6.91 17.77
N LYS A 381 10.74 5.60 17.91
CA LYS A 381 11.47 4.80 18.91
C LYS A 381 12.56 3.99 18.22
N SER A 382 13.64 3.67 18.92
CA SER A 382 14.77 2.88 18.38
C SER A 382 14.35 1.46 17.93
N PHE A 383 13.41 0.86 18.65
CA PHE A 383 12.87 -0.46 18.30
C PHE A 383 11.83 -0.42 17.18
N ALA A 384 11.21 0.73 16.92
CA ALA A 384 10.16 0.83 15.90
C ALA A 384 10.69 0.45 14.51
N ARG A 385 9.85 -0.21 13.71
CA ARG A 385 10.23 -0.72 12.39
C ARG A 385 9.08 -0.72 11.39
N LEU A 386 9.40 -0.47 10.13
CA LEU A 386 8.52 -0.69 9.00
C LEU A 386 9.15 -1.78 8.12
N ASN A 387 8.44 -2.87 7.87
CA ASN A 387 8.91 -3.99 7.06
C ASN A 387 8.22 -3.98 5.70
N THR A 388 9.01 -4.02 4.63
CA THR A 388 8.50 -4.19 3.25
C THR A 388 9.00 -5.49 2.68
N GLU A 389 8.16 -6.22 1.94
CA GLU A 389 8.57 -7.39 1.16
C GLU A 389 8.34 -7.16 -0.34
N LEU A 390 9.27 -7.63 -1.17
CA LEU A 390 9.13 -7.63 -2.62
C LEU A 390 9.32 -9.04 -3.16
N VAL A 391 8.55 -9.38 -4.19
CA VAL A 391 8.75 -10.60 -4.99
C VAL A 391 9.39 -10.20 -6.31
N CYS A 392 10.72 -10.39 -6.40
CA CYS A 392 11.48 -10.02 -7.58
C CYS A 392 11.74 -11.24 -8.47
N LEU A 393 11.40 -11.16 -9.75
CA LEU A 393 11.93 -12.06 -10.78
C LEU A 393 13.30 -11.52 -11.19
N SER A 394 14.38 -12.25 -10.93
CA SER A 394 15.73 -11.78 -11.31
C SER A 394 16.55 -12.88 -11.96
N ARG A 395 17.19 -12.56 -13.09
CA ARG A 395 18.31 -13.33 -13.65
C ARG A 395 19.67 -12.92 -13.07
N ASP A 396 19.82 -11.68 -12.60
CA ASP A 396 21.14 -11.06 -12.38
C ASP A 396 21.50 -10.77 -10.91
N GLY A 397 20.83 -11.41 -9.94
CA GLY A 397 21.04 -11.15 -8.51
C GLY A 397 20.53 -9.77 -8.07
N GLY A 398 19.62 -9.76 -7.09
CA GLY A 398 18.91 -8.54 -6.73
C GLY A 398 19.85 -7.43 -6.23
N ASN A 399 19.93 -6.33 -6.98
CA ASN A 399 20.58 -5.10 -6.53
C ASN A 399 19.87 -3.88 -7.11
N ASN A 400 18.53 -3.88 -7.06
CA ASN A 400 17.68 -2.87 -7.73
C ASN A 400 16.98 -1.89 -6.76
N LEU A 401 17.36 -1.88 -5.48
CA LEU A 401 16.75 -0.99 -4.48
C LEU A 401 16.80 0.51 -4.89
N PRO A 402 17.90 1.05 -5.46
CA PRO A 402 17.92 2.43 -5.94
C PRO A 402 16.85 2.72 -7.01
N SER A 403 16.59 1.77 -7.91
CA SER A 403 15.56 1.93 -8.94
C SER A 403 14.16 1.90 -8.35
N LEU A 404 13.91 1.04 -7.36
CA LEU A 404 12.63 0.98 -6.63
C LEU A 404 12.36 2.26 -5.82
N LEU A 405 13.42 2.90 -5.31
CA LEU A 405 13.36 4.19 -4.61
C LEU A 405 13.40 5.40 -5.55
N CYS A 406 13.63 5.19 -6.85
CA CYS A 406 13.86 6.24 -7.84
C CYS A 406 15.03 7.18 -7.48
N SER A 407 15.96 6.73 -6.62
CA SER A 407 17.05 7.53 -6.04
C SER A 407 18.09 6.60 -5.40
N ASP A 408 19.32 7.09 -5.16
CA ASP A 408 20.23 6.37 -4.27
C ASP A 408 19.67 6.28 -2.84
N VAL A 409 20.04 5.21 -2.13
CA VAL A 409 19.50 4.87 -0.81
C VAL A 409 19.70 5.99 0.21
N PRO A 410 20.89 6.60 0.38
CA PRO A 410 21.06 7.72 1.31
C PRO A 410 20.15 8.91 1.02
N THR A 411 20.06 9.32 -0.24
CA THR A 411 19.19 10.45 -0.63
C THR A 411 17.72 10.16 -0.33
N ALA A 412 17.21 9.01 -0.77
CA ALA A 412 15.83 8.59 -0.47
C ALA A 412 15.60 8.53 1.04
N SER A 413 16.56 7.97 1.79
CA SER A 413 16.45 7.79 3.23
C SER A 413 16.29 9.11 3.98
N LEU A 414 17.07 10.12 3.60
CA LEU A 414 17.01 11.46 4.19
C LEU A 414 15.70 12.19 3.84
N LEU A 415 15.19 12.03 2.62
CA LEU A 415 13.92 12.64 2.20
C LEU A 415 12.70 11.98 2.88
N LEU A 416 12.74 10.65 3.06
CA LEU A 416 11.67 9.87 3.70
C LEU A 416 11.72 9.94 5.23
N GLY A 417 12.91 10.18 5.82
CA GLY A 417 13.15 10.05 7.26
C GLY A 417 13.19 8.59 7.74
N LEU A 418 13.49 7.66 6.84
CA LEU A 418 13.64 6.23 7.09
C LEU A 418 14.96 5.77 6.50
N TYR A 419 15.62 4.77 7.09
CA TYR A 419 16.78 4.14 6.47
C TYR A 419 16.66 2.61 6.56
N PRO A 420 17.15 1.86 5.56
CA PRO A 420 17.19 0.42 5.66
C PRO A 420 18.22 0.00 6.72
N SER A 421 17.80 -0.87 7.64
CA SER A 421 18.65 -1.45 8.69
C SER A 421 19.88 -2.14 8.07
N PRO A 422 21.13 -1.84 8.49
CA PRO A 422 22.33 -2.41 7.87
C PRO A 422 22.46 -3.93 7.98
N VAL A 423 22.00 -4.50 9.10
CA VAL A 423 21.98 -5.94 9.32
C VAL A 423 20.97 -6.61 8.38
N ASP A 424 19.78 -6.01 8.24
CA ASP A 424 18.72 -6.55 7.38
C ASP A 424 18.94 -6.25 5.90
N ALA A 425 19.66 -5.19 5.54
CA ALA A 425 20.05 -4.93 4.16
C ALA A 425 21.12 -5.91 3.67
N ALA A 426 22.04 -6.32 4.55
CA ALA A 426 22.99 -7.39 4.28
C ALA A 426 22.30 -8.77 4.18
N LEU A 427 21.27 -9.02 5.02
CA LEU A 427 20.42 -10.21 4.93
C LEU A 427 19.43 -10.16 3.76
N ALA A 428 18.92 -9.00 3.35
CA ALA A 428 18.08 -8.84 2.16
C ALA A 428 18.88 -9.07 0.88
N ALA A 429 20.18 -8.71 0.89
CA ALA A 429 21.13 -9.11 -0.14
C ALA A 429 21.39 -10.65 -0.13
N GLN A 430 21.18 -11.31 1.02
CA GLN A 430 21.07 -12.77 1.16
C GLN A 430 19.59 -13.19 1.04
N SER A 431 18.96 -12.80 -0.08
CA SER A 431 17.59 -13.16 -0.40
C SER A 431 17.30 -14.62 -0.07
N THR A 432 16.14 -14.90 0.54
CA THR A 432 15.66 -16.28 0.59
C THR A 432 15.30 -16.64 -0.84
N THR A 433 16.18 -17.39 -1.48
CA THR A 433 15.89 -18.02 -2.77
C THR A 433 14.64 -18.85 -2.57
N LEU A 434 13.54 -18.49 -3.23
CA LEU A 434 12.51 -19.48 -3.55
C LEU A 434 13.19 -20.39 -4.60
N LEU A 435 14.00 -21.33 -4.11
CA LEU A 435 14.66 -22.30 -4.96
C LEU A 435 13.58 -23.04 -5.76
N VAL A 436 13.95 -23.40 -7.00
CA VAL A 436 13.27 -24.29 -7.93
C VAL A 436 12.33 -23.58 -8.94
N GLU A 437 12.88 -22.77 -9.84
CA GLU A 437 12.70 -22.81 -11.32
C GLU A 437 13.12 -21.47 -11.97
N GLU A 438 13.51 -21.52 -13.25
CA GLU A 438 13.83 -20.33 -14.08
C GLU A 438 12.53 -19.67 -14.59
N PRO A 439 12.38 -18.34 -14.45
CA PRO A 439 13.25 -17.41 -13.74
C PRO A 439 13.09 -17.48 -12.22
N VAL A 440 14.21 -17.45 -11.51
CA VAL A 440 14.26 -17.55 -10.03
C VAL A 440 13.50 -16.39 -9.40
N GLN A 441 12.52 -16.70 -8.55
CA GLN A 441 11.82 -15.73 -7.72
C GLN A 441 12.61 -15.51 -6.41
N TYR A 442 12.83 -14.24 -6.08
CA TYR A 442 13.46 -13.83 -4.83
C TYR A 442 12.48 -13.09 -3.96
N VAL A 443 12.54 -13.38 -2.67
CA VAL A 443 11.86 -12.60 -1.65
C VAL A 443 12.85 -11.65 -1.02
N TRP A 444 12.51 -10.37 -1.04
CA TRP A 444 13.33 -9.30 -0.47
C TRP A 444 12.59 -8.64 0.67
N ARG A 445 12.91 -9.00 1.92
CA ARG A 445 12.36 -8.36 3.11
C ARG A 445 13.33 -7.29 3.61
N ILE A 446 12.89 -6.04 3.66
CA ILE A 446 13.69 -4.90 4.10
C ILE A 446 13.06 -4.30 5.35
N THR A 447 13.85 -4.19 6.42
CA THR A 447 13.47 -3.48 7.65
C THR A 447 13.92 -2.03 7.58
N TRP A 448 12.97 -1.11 7.62
CA TRP A 448 13.19 0.33 7.64
C TRP A 448 13.09 0.86 9.07
N LYS A 449 14.10 1.62 9.48
CA LYS A 449 14.20 2.25 10.80
C LYS A 449 13.99 3.76 10.69
N PRO A 450 13.31 4.39 11.68
CA PRO A 450 13.15 5.84 11.68
C PRO A 450 14.50 6.53 11.86
N ALA A 451 14.70 7.65 11.15
CA ALA A 451 15.85 8.52 11.42
C ALA A 451 15.73 9.13 12.84
N GLY A 452 16.53 8.62 13.80
CA GLY A 452 16.60 9.12 15.18
C GLY A 452 17.65 10.23 15.34
N CYS A 453 17.26 11.40 15.84
CA CYS A 453 18.18 12.42 16.43
C CYS A 453 17.50 13.78 16.63
N GLY A 454 16.28 14.00 16.12
CA GLY A 454 15.68 15.34 16.12
C GLY A 454 16.39 16.37 15.23
N MET A 455 17.51 15.99 14.59
CA MET A 455 18.22 16.80 13.60
C MET A 455 17.45 16.86 12.30
N VAL A 456 17.34 18.07 11.76
CA VAL A 456 16.66 18.30 10.48
C VAL A 456 17.71 18.44 9.36
N PRO A 457 17.68 17.61 8.31
CA PRO A 457 18.47 17.82 7.11
C PRO A 457 18.21 19.20 6.52
N GLN A 458 19.27 19.97 6.30
CA GLN A 458 19.22 21.31 5.73
C GLN A 458 19.96 21.34 4.41
N PHE A 459 19.35 21.95 3.40
CA PHE A 459 19.89 22.15 2.06
C PHE A 459 20.06 23.66 1.84
N PRO A 460 21.30 24.18 2.01
CA PRO A 460 21.58 25.59 1.77
C PRO A 460 21.42 25.97 0.28
N ASP A 461 21.67 25.03 -0.63
CA ASP A 461 21.51 25.22 -2.07
C ASP A 461 20.16 24.63 -2.54
N ALA A 462 19.20 25.53 -2.76
CA ALA A 462 17.88 25.20 -3.29
C ALA A 462 17.93 24.57 -4.70
N ASN A 463 18.86 25.01 -5.55
CA ASN A 463 19.01 24.48 -6.90
C ASN A 463 19.53 23.04 -6.89
N ALA A 464 20.40 22.71 -5.93
CA ALA A 464 20.89 21.35 -5.77
C ALA A 464 19.79 20.39 -5.28
N LEU A 465 18.96 20.80 -4.30
CA LEU A 465 17.81 20.01 -3.88
C LEU A 465 16.78 19.86 -5.02
N ALA A 466 16.52 20.91 -5.77
CA ALA A 466 15.65 20.86 -6.96
C ALA A 466 16.19 19.87 -8.01
N ALA A 467 17.51 19.83 -8.23
CA ALA A 467 18.13 18.88 -9.15
C ALA A 467 17.94 17.42 -8.70
N VAL A 468 18.08 17.15 -7.40
CA VAL A 468 17.80 15.83 -6.80
C VAL A 468 16.34 15.43 -7.01
N LEU A 469 15.40 16.28 -6.60
CA LEU A 469 13.96 16.01 -6.71
C LEU A 469 13.51 15.83 -8.17
N PHE A 470 14.08 16.60 -9.09
CA PHE A 470 13.81 16.46 -10.52
C PHE A 470 14.41 15.18 -11.11
N GLN A 471 15.56 14.72 -10.60
CA GLN A 471 16.09 13.42 -11.00
C GLN A 471 15.17 12.28 -10.54
N ILE A 472 14.64 12.35 -9.32
CA ILE A 472 13.64 11.40 -8.81
C ILE A 472 12.38 11.42 -9.68
N TYR A 473 11.89 12.62 -10.05
CA TYR A 473 10.76 12.80 -10.96
C TYR A 473 10.97 12.04 -12.28
N LYS A 474 12.12 12.20 -12.94
CA LYS A 474 12.42 11.48 -14.19
C LYS A 474 12.46 9.97 -14.02
N GLN A 475 12.92 9.47 -12.87
CA GLN A 475 12.97 8.03 -12.59
C GLN A 475 11.57 7.46 -12.30
N MET A 476 10.74 8.19 -11.55
CA MET A 476 9.34 7.81 -11.29
C MET A 476 8.53 7.70 -12.58
N PHE A 477 8.81 8.57 -13.57
CA PHE A 477 8.07 8.63 -14.83
C PHE A 477 8.89 8.15 -16.03
N GLY A 478 9.84 7.24 -15.78
CA GLY A 478 10.72 6.73 -16.82
C GLY A 478 9.98 5.91 -17.89
N ASP A 479 8.76 5.46 -17.62
CA ASP A 479 7.84 4.86 -18.59
C ASP A 479 7.44 5.84 -19.71
N GLU A 480 7.45 7.15 -19.44
CA GLU A 480 7.19 8.18 -20.45
C GLU A 480 8.39 8.42 -21.38
N ALA A 481 9.58 7.92 -21.03
CA ALA A 481 10.78 7.97 -21.85
C ALA A 481 11.07 6.62 -22.52
N ASP A 482 10.91 5.54 -21.79
CA ASP A 482 11.01 4.16 -22.25
C ASP A 482 9.63 3.52 -22.26
N LEU A 483 8.98 3.62 -23.43
CA LEU A 483 7.66 3.05 -23.66
C LEU A 483 7.65 1.53 -23.54
N THR A 484 8.79 0.83 -23.38
CA THR A 484 8.82 -0.63 -23.19
C THR A 484 8.50 -1.08 -21.77
N ARG A 485 8.43 -0.15 -20.80
CA ARG A 485 8.11 -0.47 -19.40
C ARG A 485 6.62 -0.75 -19.23
N SER A 486 6.31 -1.95 -18.73
CA SER A 486 4.93 -2.37 -18.46
C SER A 486 4.43 -1.97 -17.06
N GLU A 487 5.30 -2.01 -16.05
CA GLU A 487 4.91 -1.73 -14.66
C GLU A 487 5.03 -0.24 -14.35
N VAL A 488 3.88 0.41 -14.14
CA VAL A 488 3.77 1.84 -13.87
C VAL A 488 3.02 2.07 -12.56
N HIS A 489 3.76 2.25 -11.46
CA HIS A 489 3.19 2.50 -10.14
C HIS A 489 3.00 3.98 -9.81
N TYR A 490 3.58 4.88 -10.59
CA TYR A 490 3.68 6.29 -10.25
C TYR A 490 2.83 7.17 -11.16
N HIS A 491 2.16 8.17 -10.58
CA HIS A 491 1.53 9.28 -11.29
C HIS A 491 1.90 10.61 -10.62
N ARG A 492 1.44 11.74 -11.16
CA ARG A 492 1.79 13.05 -10.60
C ARG A 492 1.38 13.26 -9.13
N PRO A 493 0.24 12.75 -8.64
CA PRO A 493 -0.04 12.74 -7.20
C PRO A 493 0.99 11.98 -6.35
N SER A 494 1.60 10.88 -6.85
CA SER A 494 2.69 10.18 -6.16
C SER A 494 3.87 11.13 -5.87
N PHE A 495 4.29 11.90 -6.87
CA PHE A 495 5.37 12.86 -6.72
C PHE A 495 4.98 14.03 -5.80
N ALA A 496 3.75 14.53 -5.90
CA ALA A 496 3.24 15.56 -4.98
C ALA A 496 3.23 15.08 -3.51
N ALA A 497 2.87 13.82 -3.26
CA ALA A 497 2.92 13.22 -1.93
C ALA A 497 4.37 13.10 -1.42
N LEU A 498 5.32 12.69 -2.27
CA LEU A 498 6.74 12.67 -1.94
C LEU A 498 7.26 14.07 -1.58
N LEU A 499 6.95 15.08 -2.40
CA LEU A 499 7.36 16.47 -2.15
C LEU A 499 6.78 17.01 -0.84
N ARG A 500 5.52 16.66 -0.53
CA ARG A 500 4.89 17.03 0.74
C ARG A 500 5.60 16.39 1.93
N LEU A 501 5.97 15.12 1.83
CA LEU A 501 6.75 14.44 2.86
C LEU A 501 8.13 15.10 3.00
N ALA A 502 8.88 15.26 1.89
CA ALA A 502 10.19 15.89 1.90
C ALA A 502 10.14 17.30 2.51
N LYS A 503 9.16 18.13 2.15
CA LYS A 503 8.94 19.47 2.72
C LYS A 503 8.72 19.47 4.22
N SER A 504 8.11 18.42 4.77
CA SER A 504 7.97 18.25 6.23
C SER A 504 9.25 17.78 6.93
N ARG A 505 10.20 17.18 6.19
CA ARG A 505 11.41 16.53 6.74
C ARG A 505 12.69 17.33 6.55
N VAL A 506 12.76 18.21 5.56
CA VAL A 506 14.00 18.94 5.23
C VAL A 506 13.80 20.45 5.19
N ARG A 507 14.86 21.18 5.59
CA ARG A 507 14.93 22.66 5.53
C ARG A 507 15.58 23.10 4.23
N ALA A 508 14.88 23.91 3.46
CA ALA A 508 15.38 24.54 2.24
C ALA A 508 14.55 25.81 1.97
N ASP A 509 15.04 26.69 1.09
CA ASP A 509 14.21 27.70 0.45
C ASP A 509 13.28 27.00 -0.57
N TRP A 510 12.10 26.61 -0.10
CA TRP A 510 11.16 25.82 -0.91
C TRP A 510 10.60 26.60 -2.09
N ASP A 511 10.49 27.93 -2.00
CA ASP A 511 10.01 28.73 -3.12
C ASP A 511 11.04 28.73 -4.25
N ALA A 512 12.32 28.90 -3.92
CA ALA A 512 13.42 28.74 -4.88
C ALA A 512 13.54 27.30 -5.43
N VAL A 513 13.32 26.28 -4.59
CA VAL A 513 13.29 24.87 -5.02
C VAL A 513 12.19 24.65 -6.07
N PHE A 514 10.97 25.13 -5.83
CA PHE A 514 9.88 24.99 -6.79
C PHE A 514 10.15 25.75 -8.08
N GLY A 515 10.64 26.99 -8.02
CA GLY A 515 11.06 27.74 -9.21
C GLY A 515 12.02 26.93 -10.09
N SER A 516 13.07 26.39 -9.47
CA SER A 516 14.07 25.56 -10.17
C SER A 516 13.50 24.24 -10.71
N ILE A 517 12.57 23.58 -10.01
CA ILE A 517 11.88 22.37 -10.51
C ILE A 517 11.06 22.72 -11.76
N PHE A 518 10.33 23.83 -11.75
CA PHE A 518 9.48 24.24 -12.87
C PHE A 518 10.29 24.67 -14.10
N ASP A 519 11.41 25.36 -13.90
CA ASP A 519 12.36 25.66 -14.98
C ASP A 519 12.88 24.37 -15.64
N ARG A 520 13.22 23.37 -14.82
CA ARG A 520 13.65 22.05 -15.29
C ARG A 520 12.56 21.32 -16.07
N LEU A 521 11.32 21.31 -15.57
CA LEU A 521 10.17 20.72 -16.25
C LEU A 521 9.92 21.36 -17.62
N GLN A 522 10.03 22.70 -17.72
CA GLN A 522 9.85 23.41 -18.98
C GLN A 522 10.97 23.13 -19.99
N SER A 523 12.20 22.93 -19.49
CA SER A 523 13.36 22.61 -20.32
C SER A 523 13.46 21.13 -20.72
N ASP A 524 12.73 20.24 -20.02
CA ASP A 524 12.85 18.81 -20.23
C ASP A 524 12.34 18.38 -21.60
N ARG A 525 13.11 17.50 -22.25
CA ARG A 525 12.76 16.86 -23.51
C ARG A 525 12.89 15.34 -23.44
N THR A 526 13.10 14.80 -22.23
CA THR A 526 13.36 13.38 -22.03
C THR A 526 12.07 12.60 -21.82
N LEU A 527 11.10 13.15 -21.07
CA LEU A 527 9.79 12.54 -20.90
C LEU A 527 8.85 12.96 -22.03
N LEU A 528 8.47 12.01 -22.91
CA LEU A 528 7.68 12.31 -24.11
C LEU A 528 6.30 12.87 -23.77
N MET A 529 5.68 12.37 -22.68
CA MET A 529 4.35 12.77 -22.21
C MET A 529 4.40 13.78 -21.04
N GLY A 530 5.58 14.36 -20.77
CA GLY A 530 5.78 15.25 -19.64
C GLY A 530 4.87 16.48 -19.69
N SER A 531 4.70 17.08 -20.87
CA SER A 531 3.84 18.25 -21.08
C SER A 531 2.35 17.92 -20.93
N ASN A 532 1.92 16.72 -21.36
CA ASN A 532 0.52 16.28 -21.23
C ASN A 532 0.09 16.11 -19.76
N ASN A 533 1.02 15.71 -18.89
CA ASN A 533 0.77 15.50 -17.46
C ASN A 533 1.08 16.73 -16.59
N TYR A 534 1.60 17.81 -17.18
CA TYR A 534 2.03 19.00 -16.44
C TYR A 534 0.89 19.65 -15.64
N GLN A 535 -0.31 19.71 -16.24
CA GLN A 535 -1.47 20.31 -15.59
C GLN A 535 -1.98 19.50 -14.40
N GLU A 536 -1.84 18.17 -14.44
CA GLU A 536 -2.12 17.34 -13.29
C GLU A 536 -1.13 17.61 -12.16
N LEU A 537 0.17 17.71 -12.45
CA LEU A 537 1.16 18.06 -11.43
C LEU A 537 0.82 19.39 -10.74
N CYS A 538 0.55 20.45 -11.52
CA CYS A 538 0.16 21.76 -10.97
C CYS A 538 -1.08 21.66 -10.07
N CYS A 539 -2.11 20.92 -10.54
CA CYS A 539 -3.33 20.68 -9.78
C CYS A 539 -3.04 19.98 -8.45
N GLN A 540 -2.24 18.91 -8.46
CA GLN A 540 -1.93 18.14 -7.24
C GLN A 540 -1.09 18.95 -6.26
N LEU A 541 -0.08 19.71 -6.71
CA LEU A 541 0.69 20.61 -5.83
C LEU A 541 -0.21 21.64 -5.14
N HIS A 542 -1.17 22.20 -5.88
CA HIS A 542 -2.16 23.13 -5.34
C HIS A 542 -3.09 22.45 -4.33
N LEU A 543 -3.69 21.31 -4.68
CA LEU A 543 -4.59 20.55 -3.79
C LEU A 543 -3.90 20.09 -2.50
N HIS A 544 -2.60 19.78 -2.55
CA HIS A 544 -1.81 19.43 -1.37
C HIS A 544 -1.34 20.66 -0.56
N GLY A 545 -1.55 21.87 -1.05
CA GLY A 545 -1.12 23.13 -0.44
C GLY A 545 0.39 23.26 -0.29
N ILE A 546 1.15 22.58 -1.16
CA ILE A 546 2.62 22.59 -1.13
C ILE A 546 3.22 23.70 -2.00
N TYR A 547 2.59 23.97 -3.15
CA TYR A 547 2.94 25.03 -4.09
C TYR A 547 1.75 25.37 -4.99
N THR A 548 1.56 26.65 -5.35
CA THR A 548 0.50 27.09 -6.26
C THR A 548 1.09 27.99 -7.35
N VAL A 549 0.98 27.54 -8.60
CA VAL A 549 1.33 28.31 -9.80
C VAL A 549 0.38 29.50 -9.99
N ASP A 550 0.84 30.57 -10.63
CA ASP A 550 0.10 31.84 -10.74
C ASP A 550 -1.32 31.67 -11.29
N ILE A 551 -1.51 30.85 -12.33
CA ILE A 551 -2.82 30.61 -12.96
C ILE A 551 -3.84 29.91 -12.03
N LEU A 552 -3.39 29.32 -10.92
CA LEU A 552 -4.25 28.66 -9.94
C LEU A 552 -4.46 29.48 -8.66
N ARG A 553 -3.90 30.70 -8.56
CA ARG A 553 -4.03 31.54 -7.34
C ARG A 553 -5.39 32.21 -7.26
N ASP A 554 -5.84 32.77 -8.37
CA ASP A 554 -7.04 33.57 -8.43
C ASP A 554 -8.16 32.83 -9.19
N PRO A 555 -9.42 32.98 -8.77
CA PRO A 555 -10.56 32.50 -9.53
C PRO A 555 -10.65 33.10 -10.93
N LEU A 556 -11.17 32.32 -11.88
CA LEU A 556 -11.37 32.77 -13.24
C LEU A 556 -12.65 33.61 -13.35
N PRO A 557 -12.62 34.74 -14.07
CA PRO A 557 -13.80 35.57 -14.30
C PRO A 557 -14.81 34.83 -15.20
N ALA A 558 -15.95 34.41 -14.63
CA ALA A 558 -16.97 33.61 -15.34
C ALA A 558 -17.50 34.27 -16.62
N ARG A 559 -17.52 35.62 -16.66
CA ARG A 559 -17.96 36.44 -17.80
C ARG A 559 -17.22 36.13 -19.12
N ASP A 560 -15.99 35.65 -19.02
CA ASP A 560 -15.13 35.37 -20.17
C ASP A 560 -15.37 33.95 -20.74
N TYR A 561 -16.16 33.10 -20.04
CA TYR A 561 -16.29 31.66 -20.32
C TYR A 561 -17.75 31.19 -20.42
N LYS A 562 -18.53 31.86 -21.28
CA LYS A 562 -19.99 31.68 -21.46
C LYS A 562 -20.47 30.31 -21.98
N ARG A 563 -19.58 29.37 -22.29
CA ARG A 563 -19.99 28.05 -22.79
C ARG A 563 -20.28 27.06 -21.67
N ILE A 564 -19.37 26.97 -20.69
CA ILE A 564 -19.42 25.96 -19.63
C ILE A 564 -19.78 26.60 -18.29
N PHE A 565 -19.27 27.81 -18.04
CA PHE A 565 -19.43 28.52 -16.78
C PHE A 565 -20.40 29.70 -16.86
N LYS A 566 -21.31 29.72 -17.84
CA LYS A 566 -22.31 30.80 -18.02
C LYS A 566 -23.18 31.07 -16.79
N ASP A 567 -23.46 30.01 -16.02
CA ASP A 567 -24.35 30.05 -14.87
C ASP A 567 -23.55 30.16 -13.54
N TRP A 568 -22.25 30.45 -13.62
CA TRP A 568 -21.36 30.64 -12.47
C TRP A 568 -21.07 32.13 -12.28
N ARG A 569 -20.96 32.59 -11.04
CA ARG A 569 -20.55 33.97 -10.74
C ARG A 569 -19.04 34.08 -10.75
N GLU A 570 -18.39 33.11 -10.13
CA GLU A 570 -16.95 33.01 -9.99
C GLU A 570 -16.52 31.56 -10.19
N VAL A 571 -15.53 31.32 -11.05
CA VAL A 571 -15.06 29.98 -11.36
C VAL A 571 -13.82 29.68 -10.52
N PRO A 572 -13.86 28.69 -9.62
CA PRO A 572 -12.71 28.36 -8.78
C PRO A 572 -11.53 27.87 -9.64
N PRO A 573 -10.29 28.00 -9.14
CA PRO A 573 -9.10 27.54 -9.86
C PRO A 573 -9.15 26.08 -10.31
N VAL A 574 -9.80 25.22 -9.51
CA VAL A 574 -9.98 23.80 -9.75
C VAL A 574 -11.46 23.41 -9.66
N VAL A 575 -11.87 22.46 -10.49
CA VAL A 575 -13.24 21.91 -10.52
C VAL A 575 -13.22 20.40 -10.56
N CYS A 576 -14.31 19.77 -10.15
CA CYS A 576 -14.56 18.36 -10.34
C CYS A 576 -15.32 18.11 -11.65
N VAL A 577 -14.77 17.24 -12.49
CA VAL A 577 -15.45 16.70 -13.67
C VAL A 577 -15.93 15.29 -13.35
N THR A 578 -17.21 15.02 -13.59
CA THR A 578 -17.83 13.70 -13.47
C THR A 578 -18.35 13.24 -14.83
N LEU A 579 -17.81 12.14 -15.33
CA LEU A 579 -18.14 11.49 -16.60
C LEU A 579 -18.98 10.24 -16.35
N VAL A 580 -20.13 10.15 -17.01
CA VAL A 580 -21.00 8.96 -17.01
C VAL A 580 -20.65 8.12 -18.24
N VAL A 581 -19.98 7.00 -18.03
CA VAL A 581 -19.59 6.04 -19.07
C VAL A 581 -20.65 4.94 -19.15
N PRO A 582 -21.41 4.85 -20.25
CA PRO A 582 -22.41 3.80 -20.42
C PRO A 582 -21.77 2.41 -20.34
N ARG A 583 -22.47 1.46 -19.71
CA ARG A 583 -21.95 0.10 -19.47
C ARG A 583 -21.47 -0.60 -20.76
N GLN A 584 -22.13 -0.36 -21.88
CA GLN A 584 -21.76 -0.94 -23.18
C GLN A 584 -20.34 -0.58 -23.66
N ASN A 585 -19.82 0.59 -23.28
CA ASN A 585 -18.50 1.07 -23.70
C ASN A 585 -17.35 0.30 -23.05
N ILE A 586 -17.60 -0.36 -21.92
CA ILE A 586 -16.57 -1.15 -21.22
C ILE A 586 -16.77 -2.66 -21.38
N ARG A 587 -17.85 -3.11 -22.04
CA ARG A 587 -18.16 -4.55 -22.21
C ARG A 587 -17.04 -5.31 -22.91
N HIS A 588 -16.43 -4.72 -23.93
CA HIS A 588 -15.33 -5.36 -24.64
C HIS A 588 -14.13 -5.65 -23.72
N LEU A 589 -13.87 -4.80 -22.72
CA LEU A 589 -12.83 -5.07 -21.73
C LEU A 589 -13.24 -6.20 -20.78
N GLU A 590 -14.51 -6.24 -20.37
CA GLU A 590 -15.03 -7.34 -19.54
C GLU A 590 -14.89 -8.69 -20.26
N GLU A 591 -15.35 -8.77 -21.51
CA GLU A 591 -15.27 -9.99 -22.34
C GLU A 591 -13.83 -10.48 -22.51
N ARG A 592 -12.89 -9.56 -22.76
CA ARG A 592 -11.48 -9.92 -22.93
C ARG A 592 -10.77 -10.23 -21.61
N SER A 593 -11.17 -9.59 -20.51
CA SER A 593 -10.75 -10.00 -19.15
C SER A 593 -11.18 -11.44 -18.90
N ALA A 594 -12.45 -11.76 -19.16
CA ALA A 594 -13.02 -13.10 -19.08
C ALA A 594 -12.37 -14.11 -20.05
N GLY A 595 -11.66 -13.64 -21.08
CA GLY A 595 -10.85 -14.43 -22.01
C GLY A 595 -9.36 -14.56 -21.65
N GLN A 596 -8.88 -13.96 -20.54
CA GLN A 596 -7.45 -13.97 -20.13
C GLN A 596 -6.54 -13.21 -21.11
N GLN A 597 -7.14 -12.38 -21.97
CA GLN A 597 -6.39 -11.58 -22.92
C GLN A 597 -5.94 -10.27 -22.26
N LEU A 598 -6.70 -9.76 -21.28
CA LEU A 598 -6.45 -8.47 -20.63
C LEU A 598 -5.65 -8.66 -19.33
N GLY A 599 -4.50 -7.99 -19.22
CA GLY A 599 -3.79 -7.78 -17.96
C GLY A 599 -4.53 -6.79 -17.05
N THR A 600 -3.79 -5.97 -16.29
CA THR A 600 -4.35 -4.94 -15.40
C THR A 600 -4.02 -3.53 -15.89
N PRO A 601 -4.48 -3.11 -17.09
CA PRO A 601 -4.11 -1.81 -17.64
C PRO A 601 -4.59 -0.66 -16.76
N ARG A 602 -3.79 0.41 -16.74
CA ARG A 602 -4.12 1.65 -16.05
C ARG A 602 -5.18 2.44 -16.81
N LEU A 603 -6.08 3.04 -16.06
CA LEU A 603 -7.11 3.96 -16.54
C LEU A 603 -6.69 5.41 -16.28
N GLN A 604 -7.05 6.30 -17.21
CA GLN A 604 -6.84 7.73 -17.07
C GLN A 604 -7.98 8.52 -17.70
N LEU A 605 -8.14 9.77 -17.28
CA LEU A 605 -9.04 10.73 -17.88
C LEU A 605 -8.25 11.70 -18.73
N GLU A 606 -8.69 11.93 -19.96
CA GLU A 606 -8.02 12.83 -20.88
C GLU A 606 -8.92 14.00 -21.28
N ILE A 607 -8.32 15.19 -21.37
CA ILE A 607 -8.98 16.39 -21.87
C ILE A 607 -8.28 16.79 -23.16
N ARG A 608 -9.04 16.78 -24.26
CA ARG A 608 -8.54 17.06 -25.61
C ARG A 608 -9.31 18.23 -26.23
N GLY A 609 -8.57 19.18 -26.78
CA GLY A 609 -9.08 20.19 -27.69
C GLY A 609 -8.27 20.23 -28.99
N ALA A 610 -8.48 21.24 -29.82
CA ALA A 610 -7.83 21.30 -31.13
C ALA A 610 -6.30 21.45 -31.06
N SER A 611 -5.79 22.12 -30.02
CA SER A 611 -4.37 22.48 -29.88
C SER A 611 -3.74 22.02 -28.55
N PHE A 612 -4.47 21.25 -27.74
CA PHE A 612 -4.01 20.84 -26.42
C PHE A 612 -4.52 19.46 -26.05
N HIS A 613 -3.75 18.78 -25.19
CA HIS A 613 -4.06 17.46 -24.66
C HIS A 613 -3.49 17.34 -23.25
N ASN A 614 -4.37 17.16 -22.27
CA ASN A 614 -4.00 17.01 -20.86
C ASN A 614 -4.46 15.66 -20.34
N ILE A 615 -3.60 15.00 -19.54
CA ILE A 615 -3.85 13.68 -18.95
C ILE A 615 -4.01 13.85 -17.43
N PHE A 616 -5.02 13.18 -16.87
CA PHE A 616 -5.31 13.14 -15.44
C PHE A 616 -5.49 11.68 -15.01
N SER A 617 -4.63 11.22 -14.13
CA SER A 617 -4.61 9.84 -13.62
C SER A 617 -5.11 9.72 -12.19
N ALA A 618 -5.28 10.85 -11.50
CA ALA A 618 -5.94 10.98 -10.20
C ALA A 618 -7.46 10.88 -10.38
N ILE A 619 -7.92 9.73 -10.85
CA ILE A 619 -9.33 9.44 -11.11
C ILE A 619 -9.90 8.57 -9.99
N GLN A 620 -11.22 8.62 -9.84
CA GLN A 620 -11.97 7.74 -8.96
C GLN A 620 -13.15 7.17 -9.75
N LEU A 621 -13.49 5.90 -9.50
CA LEU A 621 -14.56 5.21 -10.21
C LEU A 621 -15.59 4.62 -9.25
N ALA A 622 -16.83 4.48 -9.73
CA ALA A 622 -17.87 3.69 -9.09
C ALA A 622 -18.92 3.26 -10.11
N PHE A 623 -19.53 2.09 -9.93
CA PHE A 623 -20.74 1.72 -10.66
C PHE A 623 -21.95 2.35 -9.99
N GLY A 624 -22.86 2.94 -10.76
CA GLY A 624 -24.06 3.50 -10.16
C GLY A 624 -24.81 4.48 -11.04
N ARG A 625 -25.64 5.28 -10.39
CA ARG A 625 -26.43 6.35 -11.01
C ARG A 625 -26.07 7.71 -10.43
N VAL A 626 -25.81 8.66 -11.32
CA VAL A 626 -25.61 10.07 -10.94
C VAL A 626 -26.95 10.74 -10.71
N GLN A 627 -27.07 11.43 -9.59
CA GLN A 627 -28.15 12.37 -9.30
C GLN A 627 -27.53 13.77 -9.15
N ALA A 628 -28.01 14.73 -9.93
CA ALA A 628 -27.57 16.10 -9.87
C ALA A 628 -28.63 16.97 -9.19
N GLN A 629 -28.21 17.80 -8.25
CA GLN A 629 -29.06 18.78 -7.56
C GLN A 629 -28.45 20.17 -7.72
N GLY A 630 -29.29 21.22 -7.71
CA GLY A 630 -28.85 22.60 -7.94
C GLY A 630 -28.46 22.90 -9.39
N SER A 631 -27.89 24.08 -9.60
CA SER A 631 -27.50 24.61 -10.92
C SER A 631 -26.31 25.53 -10.81
N GLY A 632 -25.57 25.74 -11.91
CA GLY A 632 -24.43 26.64 -11.92
C GLY A 632 -23.36 26.22 -10.91
N GLU A 633 -22.91 27.19 -10.11
CA GLU A 633 -21.90 27.01 -9.05
C GLU A 633 -22.40 26.17 -7.85
N ASP A 634 -23.70 26.18 -7.58
CA ASP A 634 -24.33 25.43 -6.47
C ASP A 634 -24.66 23.97 -6.84
N ARG A 635 -24.27 23.52 -8.04
CA ARG A 635 -24.54 22.16 -8.49
C ARG A 635 -23.75 21.15 -7.66
N THR A 636 -24.45 20.17 -7.10
CA THR A 636 -23.86 19.03 -6.39
C THR A 636 -24.23 17.71 -7.08
N ILE A 637 -23.36 16.71 -6.91
CA ILE A 637 -23.54 15.37 -7.46
C ILE A 637 -23.57 14.36 -6.32
N THR A 638 -24.56 13.48 -6.34
CA THR A 638 -24.57 12.26 -5.54
C THR A 638 -24.53 11.04 -6.45
N ILE A 639 -23.80 10.02 -6.02
CA ILE A 639 -23.72 8.72 -6.69
C ILE A 639 -24.48 7.72 -5.83
N ASP A 640 -25.55 7.19 -6.40
CA ASP A 640 -26.23 6.00 -5.90
C ASP A 640 -25.47 4.78 -6.41
N GLU A 641 -24.61 4.22 -5.57
CA GLU A 641 -23.68 3.15 -5.95
C GLU A 641 -24.41 1.81 -6.13
N ASP A 642 -24.11 1.11 -7.21
CA ASP A 642 -24.64 -0.22 -7.49
C ASP A 642 -24.01 -1.25 -6.56
N GLY A 643 -24.78 -1.73 -5.57
CA GLY A 643 -24.34 -2.77 -4.64
C GLY A 643 -23.97 -4.10 -5.30
N ARG A 644 -24.40 -4.34 -6.55
CA ARG A 644 -23.98 -5.52 -7.34
C ARG A 644 -22.66 -5.28 -8.08
N GLY A 645 -22.18 -4.04 -8.18
CA GLY A 645 -20.90 -3.67 -8.78
C GLY A 645 -20.70 -4.30 -10.15
N TRP A 646 -19.66 -5.13 -10.28
CA TRP A 646 -19.34 -5.88 -11.51
C TRP A 646 -20.44 -6.85 -11.96
N ASN A 647 -21.28 -7.35 -11.06
CA ASN A 647 -22.42 -8.19 -11.39
C ASN A 647 -23.67 -7.37 -11.78
N GLY A 648 -23.61 -6.05 -11.59
CA GLY A 648 -24.64 -5.11 -11.97
C GLY A 648 -24.66 -4.77 -13.46
N SER A 649 -25.54 -3.83 -13.78
CA SER A 649 -25.75 -3.29 -15.14
C SER A 649 -25.60 -1.77 -15.20
N SER A 650 -25.29 -1.13 -14.08
CA SER A 650 -25.18 0.32 -13.95
C SER A 650 -24.03 0.89 -14.80
N SER A 651 -24.13 2.20 -15.08
CA SER A 651 -23.06 2.91 -15.78
C SER A 651 -21.83 3.04 -14.88
N LEU A 652 -20.65 3.15 -15.49
CA LEU A 652 -19.42 3.47 -14.79
C LEU A 652 -19.31 4.99 -14.65
N ILE A 653 -19.25 5.47 -13.43
CA ILE A 653 -19.07 6.88 -13.12
C ILE A 653 -17.59 7.11 -12.83
N VAL A 654 -16.99 8.08 -13.53
CA VAL A 654 -15.58 8.44 -13.38
C VAL A 654 -15.50 9.92 -12.99
N TRP A 655 -14.68 10.28 -12.02
CA TRP A 655 -14.45 11.70 -11.72
C TRP A 655 -13.00 12.01 -11.36
N ALA A 656 -12.62 13.25 -11.61
CA ALA A 656 -11.29 13.79 -11.32
C ALA A 656 -11.40 15.28 -10.98
N ILE A 657 -10.45 15.76 -10.16
CA ILE A 657 -10.24 17.21 -9.95
C ILE A 657 -9.18 17.71 -10.91
N LEU A 658 -9.47 18.81 -11.59
CA LEU A 658 -8.60 19.39 -12.60
C LEU A 658 -8.72 20.92 -12.65
N PRO A 659 -7.71 21.63 -13.20
CA PRO A 659 -7.78 23.08 -13.36
C PRO A 659 -8.95 23.52 -14.24
N ALA A 660 -9.73 24.48 -13.78
CA ALA A 660 -10.93 24.93 -14.50
C ALA A 660 -10.61 25.48 -15.89
N PHE A 661 -9.44 26.10 -16.06
CA PHE A 661 -9.03 26.66 -17.35
C PHE A 661 -8.81 25.57 -18.43
N ASN A 662 -8.60 24.31 -18.05
CA ASN A 662 -8.47 23.21 -19.01
C ASN A 662 -9.77 22.95 -19.78
N LEU A 663 -10.92 23.45 -19.28
CA LEU A 663 -12.22 23.28 -19.92
C LEU A 663 -12.59 24.44 -20.85
N VAL A 664 -11.89 25.58 -20.81
CA VAL A 664 -12.36 26.85 -21.41
C VAL A 664 -11.60 27.31 -22.67
N HIS A 665 -10.97 26.39 -23.39
CA HIS A 665 -10.11 26.73 -24.53
C HIS A 665 -10.90 26.98 -25.82
N GLY A 666 -10.99 28.25 -26.23
CA GLY A 666 -11.41 28.68 -27.56
C GLY A 666 -12.83 28.29 -27.98
N GLU A 667 -13.12 28.41 -29.28
CA GLU A 667 -14.44 28.09 -29.85
C GLU A 667 -14.62 26.59 -30.12
N THR A 668 -13.54 25.82 -30.18
CA THR A 668 -13.57 24.39 -30.51
C THR A 668 -14.13 23.55 -29.35
N PRO A 669 -14.93 22.49 -29.62
CA PRO A 669 -15.47 21.64 -28.58
C PRO A 669 -14.37 20.89 -27.84
N THR A 670 -14.18 21.21 -26.56
CA THR A 670 -13.34 20.42 -25.65
C THR A 670 -14.03 19.10 -25.33
N ARG A 671 -13.27 18.00 -25.36
CA ARG A 671 -13.72 16.64 -25.08
C ARG A 671 -13.04 16.10 -23.84
N VAL A 672 -13.79 15.31 -23.09
CA VAL A 672 -13.30 14.53 -21.95
C VAL A 672 -13.53 13.06 -22.26
N SER A 673 -12.51 12.25 -22.07
CA SER A 673 -12.58 10.80 -22.32
C SER A 673 -11.98 9.99 -21.17
N LEU A 674 -12.50 8.78 -21.02
CA LEU A 674 -11.87 7.72 -20.24
C LEU A 674 -11.03 6.89 -21.22
N ASP A 675 -9.75 6.74 -20.92
CA ASP A 675 -8.77 6.11 -21.79
C ASP A 675 -7.95 5.07 -21.02
N LEU A 676 -7.40 4.10 -21.76
CA LEU A 676 -6.33 3.23 -21.29
C LEU A 676 -4.99 3.96 -21.42
N HIS A 677 -4.16 3.88 -20.38
CA HIS A 677 -2.79 4.38 -20.44
C HIS A 677 -1.99 3.61 -21.49
N SER A 678 -1.18 4.32 -22.28
CA SER A 678 -0.40 3.72 -23.37
C SER A 678 0.88 3.06 -22.85
N THR A 679 0.99 1.75 -22.99
CA THR A 679 2.16 0.89 -22.70
C THR A 679 2.31 -0.10 -23.86
N PRO A 680 3.38 -0.91 -23.97
CA PRO A 680 3.48 -1.94 -25.01
C PRO A 680 2.35 -2.94 -24.90
N GLU A 681 1.99 -3.27 -23.67
CA GLU A 681 0.87 -4.15 -23.36
C GLU A 681 -0.40 -3.54 -23.91
N THR A 682 -0.69 -2.25 -23.66
CA THR A 682 -1.91 -1.58 -24.18
C THR A 682 -1.82 -1.16 -25.66
N ALA A 683 -0.63 -1.13 -26.27
CA ALA A 683 -0.43 -0.81 -27.69
C ALA A 683 -0.95 -1.91 -28.63
N ILE A 684 -0.90 -3.18 -28.21
CA ILE A 684 -1.53 -4.31 -28.94
C ILE A 684 -3.03 -4.06 -29.17
N TRP A 685 -3.65 -3.22 -28.34
CA TRP A 685 -5.08 -2.92 -28.34
C TRP A 685 -5.44 -1.72 -29.24
N ALA A 686 -4.45 -0.92 -29.65
CA ALA A 686 -4.66 0.28 -30.47
C ALA A 686 -5.24 -0.02 -31.86
N GLY A 687 -5.15 -1.27 -32.34
CA GLY A 687 -5.68 -1.71 -33.62
C GLY A 687 -7.22 -1.67 -33.75
N PHE A 688 -7.98 -1.38 -32.68
CA PHE A 688 -9.44 -1.56 -32.65
C PHE A 688 -10.30 -0.28 -32.58
N SER A 689 -9.70 0.93 -32.59
CA SER A 689 -10.34 2.29 -32.67
C SER A 689 -9.69 3.33 -31.74
N GLY A 690 -8.58 3.00 -31.09
CA GLY A 690 -7.85 3.85 -30.15
C GLY A 690 -7.91 3.34 -28.72
N LEU A 691 -7.21 4.02 -27.80
CA LEU A 691 -7.19 3.70 -26.36
C LEU A 691 -8.37 4.30 -25.58
N ALA A 692 -9.21 5.11 -26.25
CA ALA A 692 -10.38 5.77 -25.67
C ALA A 692 -11.54 4.78 -25.51
N LEU A 693 -11.97 4.55 -24.27
CA LEU A 693 -13.12 3.71 -23.93
C LEU A 693 -14.44 4.45 -24.16
N PHE A 694 -14.46 5.73 -23.78
CA PHE A 694 -15.62 6.60 -23.97
C PHE A 694 -15.18 8.06 -24.03
N SER A 695 -15.82 8.86 -24.87
CA SER A 695 -15.51 10.28 -25.03
C SER A 695 -16.79 11.10 -25.15
N ALA A 696 -16.88 12.17 -24.36
CA ALA A 696 -17.99 13.11 -24.35
C ALA A 696 -17.50 14.54 -24.55
N VAL A 697 -18.34 15.39 -25.17
CA VAL A 697 -18.11 16.84 -25.22
C VAL A 697 -18.48 17.43 -23.85
N VAL A 698 -17.73 18.42 -23.36
CA VAL A 698 -17.96 19.03 -22.03
C VAL A 698 -19.38 19.60 -21.88
N THR A 699 -20.02 20.04 -22.97
CA THR A 699 -21.41 20.53 -22.97
C THR A 699 -22.46 19.42 -23.15
N GLY A 700 -22.05 18.15 -23.18
CA GLY A 700 -22.94 17.00 -23.36
C GLY A 700 -23.65 16.57 -22.07
N GLN A 701 -24.65 15.69 -22.21
CA GLN A 701 -25.44 15.18 -21.08
C GLN A 701 -24.71 14.14 -20.22
N SER A 702 -23.62 13.57 -20.72
CA SER A 702 -22.82 12.56 -20.01
C SER A 702 -21.76 13.14 -19.10
N LEU A 703 -21.68 14.47 -18.97
CA LEU A 703 -20.64 15.14 -18.21
C LEU A 703 -21.21 16.21 -17.28
N TYR A 704 -20.72 16.23 -16.05
CA TYR A 704 -21.07 17.22 -15.03
C TYR A 704 -19.80 17.93 -14.56
N VAL A 705 -19.88 19.25 -14.45
CA VAL A 705 -18.85 20.09 -13.83
C VAL A 705 -19.42 20.66 -12.55
N THR A 706 -18.67 20.50 -11.45
CA THR A 706 -19.07 20.93 -10.10
C THR A 706 -17.86 21.42 -9.32
N GLN A 707 -18.09 22.18 -8.25
CA GLN A 707 -17.00 22.61 -7.36
C GLN A 707 -16.41 21.42 -6.57
N ASN A 708 -17.28 20.50 -6.15
CA ASN A 708 -16.96 19.46 -5.18
C ASN A 708 -17.04 18.08 -5.82
N ARG A 709 -16.42 17.10 -5.19
CA ARG A 709 -16.53 15.71 -5.64
C ARG A 709 -17.96 15.18 -5.44
N PRO A 710 -18.34 14.12 -6.17
CA PRO A 710 -19.53 13.37 -5.85
C PRO A 710 -19.60 12.96 -4.37
N ASN A 711 -20.81 12.97 -3.80
CA ASN A 711 -21.11 12.63 -2.41
C ASN A 711 -20.47 13.56 -1.36
N GLN A 712 -20.01 14.74 -1.76
CA GLN A 712 -19.35 15.70 -0.87
C GLN A 712 -19.96 17.09 -1.00
N ASN A 713 -20.08 17.78 0.14
CA ASN A 713 -20.63 19.13 0.24
C ASN A 713 -19.56 20.08 0.80
N GLY A 714 -19.54 21.31 0.30
CA GLY A 714 -18.59 22.35 0.71
C GLY A 714 -17.31 22.37 -0.12
N PRO A 715 -16.66 23.54 -0.24
CA PRO A 715 -15.53 23.78 -1.17
C PRO A 715 -14.36 22.83 -0.89
N LEU A 716 -13.64 22.41 -1.92
CA LEU A 716 -12.40 21.63 -1.82
C LEU A 716 -11.36 22.42 -0.99
N PRO A 717 -11.08 22.07 0.27
CA PRO A 717 -10.05 22.78 1.02
C PRO A 717 -8.67 22.28 0.59
N LEU A 718 -7.73 23.22 0.62
CA LEU A 718 -6.34 22.94 0.33
C LEU A 718 -5.72 22.10 1.45
N GLY A 719 -4.81 21.22 1.08
CA GLY A 719 -3.98 20.52 2.03
C GLY A 719 -3.16 21.49 2.88
N THR A 720 -2.91 21.12 4.13
CA THR A 720 -1.87 21.76 4.94
C THR A 720 -0.67 20.81 5.00
N VAL A 721 0.53 21.36 4.83
CA VAL A 721 1.74 20.66 5.24
C VAL A 721 1.74 20.63 6.76
N ALA A 722 1.98 19.46 7.36
CA ALA A 722 2.18 19.39 8.80
C ALA A 722 3.33 20.32 9.20
N ALA A 723 3.30 20.89 10.41
CA ALA A 723 4.36 21.75 10.89
C ALA A 723 5.73 21.07 10.67
N SER A 724 6.64 21.78 10.02
CA SER A 724 8.01 21.34 9.80
C SER A 724 8.62 20.88 11.12
N TYR A 725 9.51 19.90 11.09
CA TYR A 725 10.26 19.53 12.28
C TYR A 725 10.85 20.77 13.00
N GLU A 726 10.36 21.04 14.22
CA GLU A 726 10.93 22.01 15.15
C GLU A 726 12.16 21.43 15.87
N GLY A 727 13.09 20.82 15.12
CA GLY A 727 14.40 20.50 15.67
C GLY A 727 15.19 21.80 15.88
N SER A 728 15.67 22.08 17.10
CA SER A 728 16.52 23.26 17.33
C SER A 728 17.82 23.23 16.50
N SER A 729 18.24 22.03 16.09
CA SER A 729 19.51 21.76 15.44
C SER A 729 19.31 21.22 14.03
N SER A 730 20.15 21.65 13.08
CA SER A 730 20.15 21.18 11.67
C SER A 730 21.47 20.55 11.24
N VAL A 731 21.41 19.65 10.26
CA VAL A 731 22.59 19.06 9.62
C VAL A 731 22.68 19.53 8.17
N SER A 732 23.81 20.09 7.77
CA SER A 732 23.99 20.57 6.41
C SER A 732 24.25 19.42 5.45
N CYS A 733 23.39 19.22 4.47
CA CYS A 733 23.53 18.24 3.41
C CYS A 733 24.25 18.85 2.21
N ASN A 734 25.27 18.15 1.70
CA ASN A 734 25.96 18.52 0.47
C ASN A 734 25.57 17.56 -0.65
N VAL A 735 25.15 18.12 -1.77
CA VAL A 735 24.69 17.39 -2.95
C VAL A 735 25.76 17.46 -4.04
N SER A 736 26.01 16.33 -4.70
CA SER A 736 26.81 16.23 -5.93
C SER A 736 26.18 15.18 -6.82
N ASP A 737 26.18 15.41 -8.14
CA ASP A 737 25.61 14.49 -9.14
C ASP A 737 24.15 14.12 -8.83
N THR A 738 23.34 15.07 -8.36
CA THR A 738 21.94 14.84 -7.95
C THR A 738 21.76 13.83 -6.81
N GLN A 739 22.80 13.62 -5.99
CA GLN A 739 22.79 12.73 -4.84
C GLN A 739 23.37 13.43 -3.60
N ILE A 740 22.85 13.10 -2.42
CA ILE A 740 23.44 13.56 -1.16
C ILE A 740 24.70 12.76 -0.92
N ARG A 741 25.86 13.43 -0.82
CA ARG A 741 27.17 12.77 -0.67
C ARG A 741 27.76 12.87 0.73
N SER A 742 27.44 13.94 1.45
CA SER A 742 27.97 14.17 2.78
C SER A 742 27.05 15.04 3.63
N MET A 743 27.17 14.87 4.94
CA MET A 743 26.48 15.61 5.97
C MET A 743 27.51 16.30 6.86
N ALA A 744 27.24 17.53 7.27
CA ALA A 744 28.09 18.31 8.16
C ALA A 744 27.29 18.82 9.37
N LEU A 745 27.80 18.54 10.57
CA LEU A 745 27.29 19.06 11.84
C LEU A 745 28.28 20.06 12.40
N ARG A 746 27.76 21.16 12.97
CA ARG A 746 28.57 22.17 13.65
C ARG A 746 28.25 22.18 15.13
N TRP A 747 29.30 22.14 15.95
CA TRP A 747 29.23 22.33 17.39
C TRP A 747 30.04 23.56 17.78
N SER A 748 29.45 24.41 18.62
CA SER A 748 30.11 25.59 19.20
C SER A 748 30.16 25.38 20.71
N PRO A 749 31.31 25.00 21.28
CA PRO A 749 31.48 24.87 22.72
C PRO A 749 31.20 26.22 23.40
N ASN A 750 30.59 26.19 24.60
CA ASN A 750 30.23 27.42 25.33
C ASN A 750 31.46 28.26 25.73
N ASP A 751 32.61 27.62 25.95
CA ASP A 751 33.89 28.29 26.22
C ASP A 751 34.75 28.40 24.96
N THR A 752 34.65 29.53 24.26
CA THR A 752 35.46 29.84 23.07
C THR A 752 36.97 29.88 23.35
N ILE A 753 37.37 30.15 24.60
CA ILE A 753 38.77 30.17 25.05
C ILE A 753 39.40 28.76 24.97
N ALA A 754 38.60 27.69 25.11
CA ALA A 754 39.07 26.32 25.07
C ALA A 754 39.55 25.85 23.68
N LEU A 755 39.18 26.53 22.58
CA LEU A 755 39.55 26.08 21.22
C LEU A 755 40.85 26.70 20.67
N ALA A 756 41.48 27.64 21.39
CA ALA A 756 42.66 28.36 20.88
C ALA A 756 43.86 27.42 20.65
N ASP A 757 44.19 26.60 21.64
CA ASP A 757 45.35 25.68 21.61
C ASP A 757 45.00 24.20 21.88
N ALA A 758 43.72 23.88 22.10
CA ALA A 758 43.31 22.51 22.43
C ALA A 758 43.47 21.51 21.28
N GLU A 759 43.77 20.27 21.65
CA GLU A 759 43.68 19.09 20.82
C GLU A 759 42.22 18.67 20.67
N VAL A 760 41.78 18.50 19.42
CA VAL A 760 40.42 18.05 19.10
C VAL A 760 40.51 16.67 18.46
N GLN A 761 39.99 15.68 19.17
CA GLN A 761 39.86 14.31 18.69
C GLN A 761 38.40 14.02 18.30
N HIS A 762 38.23 13.11 17.35
CA HIS A 762 36.91 12.64 16.96
C HIS A 762 36.95 11.16 16.62
N ALA A 763 35.97 10.42 17.11
CA ALA A 763 35.83 8.99 16.86
C ALA A 763 34.36 8.63 16.65
N GLN A 764 34.11 7.64 15.80
CA GLN A 764 32.76 7.11 15.65
C GLN A 764 32.34 6.43 16.97
N HIS A 765 31.22 6.86 17.53
CA HIS A 765 30.64 6.26 18.75
C HIS A 765 29.55 5.25 18.40
N SER A 766 28.76 5.53 17.36
CA SER A 766 27.77 4.59 16.80
C SER A 766 27.72 4.68 15.27
N SER A 767 26.92 3.83 14.63
CA SER A 767 26.69 3.90 13.17
C SER A 767 26.19 5.28 12.69
N ARG A 768 25.67 6.11 13.60
CA ARG A 768 25.07 7.42 13.32
C ARG A 768 25.67 8.56 14.14
N SER A 769 26.67 8.32 14.98
CA SER A 769 27.21 9.38 15.85
C SER A 769 28.72 9.42 15.92
N VAL A 770 29.24 10.63 16.10
CA VAL A 770 30.66 10.91 16.30
C VAL A 770 30.82 11.60 17.65
N LEU A 771 31.65 11.02 18.52
CA LEU A 771 32.08 11.69 19.74
C LEU A 771 33.23 12.63 19.39
N VAL A 772 33.08 13.91 19.73
CA VAL A 772 34.14 14.92 19.59
C VAL A 772 34.63 15.27 20.98
N THR A 773 35.95 15.21 21.19
CA THR A 773 36.59 15.46 22.48
C THR A 773 37.62 16.58 22.34
N ILE A 774 37.63 17.51 23.30
CA ILE A 774 38.59 18.61 23.42
C ILE A 774 39.44 18.35 24.68
N ASP A 775 40.76 18.19 24.50
CA ASP A 775 41.76 17.94 25.56
C ASP A 775 41.33 16.87 26.59
N ASP A 776 40.64 15.80 26.16
CA ASP A 776 40.10 14.73 27.00
C ASP A 776 39.17 15.18 28.17
N SER A 777 38.76 16.45 28.17
CA SER A 777 38.03 17.08 29.28
C SER A 777 36.59 17.45 28.92
N VAL A 778 36.36 17.84 27.66
CA VAL A 778 35.02 18.19 27.15
C VAL A 778 34.69 17.28 25.98
N SER A 779 33.62 16.49 26.11
CA SER A 779 33.13 15.63 25.04
C SER A 779 31.70 16.01 24.64
N HIS A 780 31.41 15.89 23.35
CA HIS A 780 30.09 16.11 22.80
C HIS A 780 29.79 15.12 21.68
N GLU A 781 28.63 14.49 21.75
CA GLU A 781 28.20 13.52 20.75
C GLU A 781 27.38 14.22 19.65
N LEU A 782 27.86 14.09 18.42
CA LEU A 782 27.20 14.59 17.22
C LEU A 782 26.43 13.45 16.55
N GLU A 783 25.10 13.50 16.62
CA GLU A 783 24.21 12.50 16.03
C GLU A 783 23.72 12.92 14.63
N TYR A 784 23.89 12.06 13.64
CA TYR A 784 23.49 12.25 12.25
C TYR A 784 22.14 11.55 11.96
N PRO A 785 21.31 12.10 11.05
CA PRO A 785 20.02 11.50 10.70
C PRO A 785 20.12 10.21 9.88
N TYR A 786 21.28 9.90 9.32
CA TYR A 786 21.55 8.71 8.51
C TYR A 786 22.92 8.12 8.89
N PRO A 787 23.13 6.79 8.76
CA PRO A 787 24.42 6.18 9.03
C PRO A 787 25.60 6.81 8.28
N ILE A 788 26.73 6.95 8.97
CA ILE A 788 27.92 7.67 8.51
C ILE A 788 29.10 6.74 8.21
N ASP A 789 29.95 7.15 7.26
CA ASP A 789 31.23 6.46 6.99
C ASP A 789 32.33 7.02 7.91
N ALA A 790 32.73 6.27 8.92
CA ALA A 790 33.78 6.69 9.85
C ALA A 790 35.16 6.80 9.21
N ALA A 791 35.44 6.02 8.15
CA ALA A 791 36.73 6.05 7.47
C ALA A 791 36.95 7.36 6.69
N ARG A 792 35.90 8.17 6.52
CA ARG A 792 35.93 9.42 5.74
C ARG A 792 35.52 10.64 6.55
N LEU A 793 35.65 10.58 7.87
CA LEU A 793 35.42 11.72 8.74
C LEU A 793 36.46 12.83 8.49
N LYS A 794 35.96 14.06 8.40
CA LYS A 794 36.79 15.27 8.29
C LYS A 794 36.28 16.30 9.28
N ALA A 795 37.14 16.74 10.19
CA ALA A 795 36.85 17.85 11.09
C ALA A 795 37.46 19.15 10.56
N ARG A 796 36.70 20.24 10.61
CA ARG A 796 37.18 21.62 10.38
C ARG A 796 37.04 22.39 11.69
N ILE A 797 38.16 22.88 12.20
CA ILE A 797 38.22 23.60 13.47
C ILE A 797 38.43 25.08 13.17
N ALA A 798 37.46 25.91 13.52
CA ALA A 798 37.55 27.35 13.35
C ALA A 798 37.90 28.01 14.69
N ARG A 799 39.20 27.94 15.04
CA ARG A 799 39.70 28.39 16.35
C ARG A 799 39.36 29.85 16.68
N LYS A 800 39.38 30.75 15.68
CA LYS A 800 39.05 32.17 15.86
C LYS A 800 37.56 32.45 16.11
N SER A 801 36.67 31.61 15.57
CA SER A 801 35.22 31.77 15.67
C SER A 801 34.55 30.74 16.57
N GLY A 802 35.33 29.89 17.24
CA GLY A 802 34.88 29.05 18.34
C GLY A 802 33.98 27.89 17.96
N TRP A 803 34.15 27.27 16.78
CA TRP A 803 33.34 26.13 16.37
C TRP A 803 34.13 24.99 15.73
N ILE A 804 33.60 23.77 15.87
CA ILE A 804 34.05 22.54 15.22
C ILE A 804 32.96 22.08 14.27
N GLU A 805 33.29 21.83 13.01
CA GLU A 805 32.40 21.21 12.04
C GLU A 805 32.92 19.81 11.70
N VAL A 806 32.10 18.79 11.88
CA VAL A 806 32.43 17.42 11.51
C VAL A 806 31.61 17.03 10.29
N ARG A 807 32.31 16.69 9.21
CA ARG A 807 31.75 16.21 7.96
C ARG A 807 31.96 14.72 7.82
N SER A 808 30.91 14.02 7.45
CA SER A 808 30.98 12.61 7.06
C SER A 808 30.29 12.38 5.72
N ASN A 809 30.80 11.41 4.96
CA ASN A 809 30.12 10.94 3.77
C ASN A 809 28.91 10.08 4.14
N THR A 810 27.89 10.14 3.29
CA THR A 810 26.74 9.24 3.39
C THR A 810 27.12 7.87 2.84
N GLY A 811 27.04 6.82 3.68
CA GLY A 811 27.12 5.43 3.25
C GLY A 811 28.03 4.53 4.10
N CYS A 812 27.48 3.47 4.67
CA CYS A 812 28.27 2.29 5.04
C CYS A 812 28.59 1.50 3.77
N ARG A 813 29.88 1.20 3.51
CA ARG A 813 30.31 0.28 2.44
C ARG A 813 29.58 -1.08 2.49
N HIS A 814 29.09 -1.49 3.66
CA HIS A 814 28.40 -2.77 3.89
C HIS A 814 26.96 -2.84 3.34
N LEU A 815 26.33 -1.73 2.95
CA LEU A 815 24.96 -1.73 2.41
C LEU A 815 24.91 -2.09 0.90
N ILE A 816 26.04 -2.09 0.20
CA ILE A 816 26.09 -2.15 -1.29
C ILE A 816 27.09 -3.20 -1.80
N SER A 817 27.97 -3.78 -0.97
CA SER A 817 28.87 -4.85 -1.41
C SER A 817 28.17 -6.21 -1.40
N SER A 818 27.52 -6.58 -2.49
CA SER A 818 27.35 -8.00 -2.82
C SER A 818 28.73 -8.57 -3.10
N SER A 819 29.18 -9.51 -2.27
CA SER A 819 30.34 -10.34 -2.57
C SER A 819 30.05 -11.10 -3.87
N SER A 820 30.71 -10.69 -4.96
CA SER A 820 31.05 -11.59 -6.05
C SER A 820 32.06 -12.60 -5.50
N ALA A 821 31.58 -13.66 -4.85
CA ALA A 821 32.43 -14.75 -4.41
C ALA A 821 31.69 -16.08 -4.59
N GLY A 822 32.10 -16.79 -5.65
CA GLY A 822 32.05 -18.24 -5.77
C GLY A 822 30.70 -18.88 -6.01
#